data_AF-A0AAV0LRN3-F1
#
_entry.id   AF-A0AAV0LRN3-F1
#
_cell.length_a   1.000
_cell.length_b   1.000
_cell.length_c   1.000
_cell.angle_alpha   90.00
_cell.angle_beta   90.00
_cell.angle_gamma   90.00
#
_symmetry.space_group_name_H-M   'P 1'
#
loop_
_entity.id
_entity.type
_entity.pdbx_description
1 polymer ?
#
loop_
_entity_poly.entity_id
_entity_poly.type
_entity_poly.pdbx_seq_one_letter_code
_entity_poly.pdbx_strand_id
1 'polypeptide(L)'
;MELTGSNAIASSSCSPYSLPVVEYEVFLSFRGPDVRTTFADFLYRLLDRPKIRTFLDDEELRKGEMISPSLVKAIGESRIYIPILSPGYASSKWCLQELALMLERYKQDEGSHIILPIFYLMEPRDVRHCKGSYEEALEQHRLKYGEETIRVWKDALEEVGQMTGWRVTESDRNILPNLRWLRLHYCRSIPININITKLAVLDLRFCPVRDDWRCWDKIKAAHRLKAIDVSFCDQVTKVPNLFGCPSLQRINFLGCGNMSGELHIGDLKGLRVLNIARTKITKLIGGFGRLQNLQEINILVLDRLDIEVPKLPTSLKGLSLSSPRVPNLLELKDLEWLHWSRALLIPGDMWKLSKLKDLELWQVECSTRTLILSSPTLPSSLNTLSISGYQFVPLERLPNLVNQSNLTYLDLSEIGVHEIAGLGELRMLENFDLRDASNLIDLDGLQHLKLLKELRVYRCDVLRKLPSLSNLTKLQTLKIFRCPLLSEIHGLSELAELSTLRIIECRKLTGVMGIDKLESLQVMKIRDCSSIEELPDVSALEHLRELKITGCNQLTEIEKLPDLSALEHLRELKITGCNQLTEVIGLGKLESLRELMITDCALIKKLPDLSALEHLWALTIIRCNQLPEVAGIERLKSLELLELTECTSIERLPDLSALEHLRNLKITGCNQLTEVIGLDKLESLQALRITDCASIKKLPDLFALEHLRELIITGCNQLTEVTGIERLKWSRYFTIDERLKTQKRLEHERWELLHRANNSRPKKWSRFHSCWGVCRKDSDIISL
;
A
#
# COMPACT_ATOMS: atom_id res chain seq x y z
N MET A 1 11.50 -65.23 -12.94
CA MET A 1 11.17 -65.05 -14.37
C MET A 1 10.23 -63.86 -14.48
N GLU A 2 10.72 -62.81 -15.17
CA GLU A 2 10.03 -61.76 -15.94
C GLU A 2 8.78 -61.08 -15.35
N LEU A 3 8.82 -59.80 -14.94
CA LEU A 3 8.75 -58.55 -15.73
C LEU A 3 7.46 -58.35 -16.55
N THR A 4 6.64 -57.38 -16.12
CA THR A 4 6.10 -56.19 -16.84
C THR A 4 4.98 -55.59 -15.95
N GLY A 5 4.74 -54.30 -15.77
CA GLY A 5 5.32 -53.05 -16.23
C GLY A 5 4.34 -51.94 -15.77
N SER A 6 4.77 -51.07 -14.86
CA SER A 6 3.96 -49.93 -14.37
C SER A 6 4.77 -48.64 -14.56
N ASN A 7 4.37 -47.84 -15.55
CA ASN A 7 4.86 -46.48 -15.73
C ASN A 7 4.18 -45.56 -14.71
N ALA A 8 4.91 -45.18 -13.66
CA ALA A 8 4.63 -43.99 -12.87
C ALA A 8 5.80 -43.03 -13.05
N ILE A 9 5.50 -41.86 -13.62
CA ILE A 9 6.45 -40.76 -13.80
C ILE A 9 6.79 -40.23 -12.41
N ALA A 10 8.00 -40.50 -11.95
CA ALA A 10 8.58 -39.83 -10.80
C ALA A 10 8.86 -38.37 -11.19
N SER A 11 8.07 -37.44 -10.64
CA SER A 11 8.49 -36.05 -10.57
C SER A 11 9.37 -35.89 -9.33
N SER A 12 10.65 -35.63 -9.57
CA SER A 12 11.62 -35.33 -8.52
C SER A 12 11.17 -34.07 -7.78
N SER A 13 10.95 -34.20 -6.48
CA SER A 13 10.84 -33.08 -5.55
C SER A 13 12.16 -32.32 -5.52
N CYS A 14 12.24 -31.24 -6.30
CA CYS A 14 13.28 -30.25 -6.12
C CYS A 14 12.90 -29.43 -4.87
N SER A 15 13.68 -29.58 -3.81
CA SER A 15 13.67 -28.70 -2.64
C SER A 15 13.80 -27.24 -3.09
N PRO A 16 13.02 -26.28 -2.56
CA PRO A 16 13.29 -24.88 -2.81
C PRO A 16 14.54 -24.52 -2.02
N TYR A 17 15.70 -24.56 -2.68
CA TYR A 17 16.88 -23.84 -2.21
C TYR A 17 16.44 -22.40 -1.90
N SER A 18 16.56 -22.00 -0.64
CA SER A 18 16.49 -20.61 -0.22
C SER A 18 17.61 -19.86 -0.91
N LEU A 19 17.30 -19.25 -2.07
CA LEU A 19 18.21 -18.31 -2.70
C LEU A 19 18.42 -17.13 -1.75
N PRO A 20 19.65 -16.59 -1.64
CA PRO A 20 19.89 -15.37 -0.88
C PRO A 20 18.93 -14.28 -1.35
N VAL A 21 18.38 -13.49 -0.44
CA VAL A 21 17.59 -12.31 -0.79
C VAL A 21 18.55 -11.31 -1.45
N VAL A 22 18.68 -11.38 -2.78
CA VAL A 22 19.51 -10.45 -3.56
C VAL A 22 18.90 -9.06 -3.42
N GLU A 23 19.63 -8.04 -2.97
CA GLU A 23 19.08 -6.68 -2.76
C GLU A 23 18.85 -5.96 -4.10
N TYR A 24 19.70 -6.24 -5.10
CA TYR A 24 19.66 -5.62 -6.44
C TYR A 24 19.82 -6.65 -7.57
N GLU A 25 19.06 -6.49 -8.65
CA GLU A 25 19.12 -7.34 -9.86
C GLU A 25 19.92 -6.68 -10.99
N VAL A 26 19.85 -5.35 -11.09
CA VAL A 26 20.52 -4.55 -12.12
C VAL A 26 21.38 -3.47 -11.47
N PHE A 27 22.59 -3.24 -11.96
CA PHE A 27 23.43 -2.11 -11.57
C PHE A 27 23.66 -1.17 -12.77
N LEU A 28 23.34 0.11 -12.60
CA LEU A 28 23.60 1.15 -13.60
C LEU A 28 24.87 1.93 -13.23
N SER A 29 25.89 1.88 -14.08
CA SER A 29 27.08 2.75 -13.98
C SER A 29 27.03 3.82 -15.04
N PHE A 30 27.22 5.08 -14.64
CA PHE A 30 27.12 6.22 -15.53
C PHE A 30 27.83 7.45 -14.97
N ARG A 31 28.20 8.38 -15.86
CA ARG A 31 28.69 9.69 -15.46
C ARG A 31 27.52 10.61 -15.12
N GLY A 32 27.42 10.99 -13.84
CA GLY A 32 26.32 11.82 -13.33
C GLY A 32 26.03 13.07 -14.19
N PRO A 33 26.99 13.99 -14.36
CA PRO A 33 26.81 15.20 -15.15
C PRO A 33 26.38 14.99 -16.61
N ASP A 34 26.67 13.84 -17.22
CA ASP A 34 26.37 13.59 -18.62
C ASP A 34 24.92 13.13 -18.82
N VAL A 35 24.43 12.24 -17.95
CA VAL A 35 23.19 11.49 -18.21
C VAL A 35 22.22 11.39 -17.03
N ARG A 36 22.57 11.84 -15.82
CA ARG A 36 21.77 11.65 -14.59
C ARG A 36 20.32 12.10 -14.76
N THR A 37 20.10 13.39 -15.04
CA THR A 37 18.77 14.00 -15.13
C THR A 37 18.06 13.74 -16.47
N THR A 38 18.71 12.99 -17.37
CA THR A 38 18.22 12.73 -18.73
C THR A 38 18.05 11.23 -18.96
N PHE A 39 19.03 10.60 -19.60
CA PHE A 39 18.93 9.22 -20.08
C PHE A 39 18.98 8.18 -18.95
N ALA A 40 19.83 8.38 -17.93
CA ALA A 40 19.98 7.42 -16.83
C ALA A 40 18.74 7.40 -15.92
N ASP A 41 18.19 8.55 -15.50
CA ASP A 41 16.94 8.62 -14.73
C ASP A 41 15.73 8.11 -15.54
N PHE A 42 15.74 8.26 -16.86
CA PHE A 42 14.73 7.64 -17.71
C PHE A 42 14.84 6.11 -17.73
N LEU A 43 16.03 5.56 -17.96
CA LEU A 43 16.28 4.13 -18.00
C LEU A 43 16.00 3.47 -16.63
N TYR A 44 16.46 4.08 -15.54
CA TYR A 44 16.19 3.65 -14.18
C TYR A 44 14.68 3.50 -13.92
N ARG A 45 13.89 4.54 -14.25
CA ARG A 45 12.44 4.50 -14.08
C ARG A 45 11.74 3.48 -14.97
N LEU A 46 12.30 3.17 -16.15
CA LEU A 46 11.76 2.11 -17.00
C LEU A 46 11.98 0.72 -16.39
N LEU A 47 13.13 0.49 -15.75
CA LEU A 47 13.46 -0.76 -15.08
C LEU A 47 12.72 -0.91 -13.73
N ASP A 48 12.50 0.20 -13.02
CA ASP A 48 11.76 0.21 -11.75
C ASP A 48 10.25 -0.10 -11.92
N ARG A 49 9.65 0.28 -13.07
CA ARG A 49 8.22 0.02 -13.36
C ARG A 49 7.78 -1.45 -13.26
N PRO A 50 8.51 -2.43 -13.85
CA PRO A 50 8.24 -3.85 -13.64
C PRO A 50 8.74 -4.39 -12.29
N LYS A 51 9.18 -3.52 -11.35
CA LYS A 51 9.81 -3.85 -10.07
C LYS A 51 11.16 -4.58 -10.20
N ILE A 52 11.92 -4.32 -11.26
CA ILE A 52 13.29 -4.84 -11.36
C ILE A 52 14.17 -4.01 -10.43
N ARG A 53 14.73 -4.63 -9.39
CA ARG A 53 15.50 -3.94 -8.35
C ARG A 53 16.80 -3.42 -8.94
N THR A 54 16.84 -2.11 -9.21
CA THR A 54 17.95 -1.48 -9.92
C THR A 54 18.71 -0.58 -8.96
N PHE A 55 20.03 -0.75 -8.86
CA PHE A 55 20.89 0.19 -8.16
C PHE A 55 21.30 1.32 -9.11
N LEU A 56 21.03 2.57 -8.73
CA LEU A 56 21.45 3.76 -9.46
C LEU A 56 22.62 4.41 -8.73
N ASP A 57 23.79 4.44 -9.36
CA ASP A 57 24.96 5.04 -8.72
C ASP A 57 24.85 6.58 -8.55
N ASP A 58 24.93 7.06 -7.31
CA ASP A 58 24.88 8.49 -6.98
C ASP A 58 26.28 9.07 -6.69
N GLU A 59 26.97 9.50 -7.75
CA GLU A 59 28.23 10.24 -7.64
C GLU A 59 28.13 11.66 -7.02
N GLU A 60 26.96 12.30 -6.90
CA GLU A 60 26.92 13.74 -6.51
C GLU A 60 27.31 13.99 -5.05
N LEU A 61 27.34 12.94 -4.22
CA LEU A 61 27.66 13.00 -2.79
C LEU A 61 29.11 12.59 -2.43
N ARG A 62 29.96 12.21 -3.40
CA ARG A 62 31.22 11.47 -3.12
C ARG A 62 32.52 12.26 -3.35
N LYS A 63 32.70 13.41 -2.69
CA LYS A 63 34.02 14.07 -2.63
C LYS A 63 34.76 13.69 -1.34
N GLY A 64 35.73 12.76 -1.44
CA GLY A 64 36.74 12.54 -0.39
C GLY A 64 36.76 11.17 0.32
N GLU A 65 35.98 10.17 -0.09
CA GLU A 65 35.87 8.89 0.63
C GLU A 65 36.36 7.67 -0.18
N MET A 66 36.59 6.53 0.50
CA MET A 66 36.84 5.20 -0.12
C MET A 66 35.53 4.61 -0.70
N ILE A 67 35.61 3.59 -1.58
CA ILE A 67 34.41 2.92 -2.14
C ILE A 67 33.50 2.50 -0.98
N SER A 68 32.25 2.97 -0.96
CA SER A 68 31.28 2.56 0.06
C SER A 68 31.09 1.04 0.02
N PRO A 69 31.11 0.33 1.16
CA PRO A 69 30.79 -1.10 1.22
C PRO A 69 29.45 -1.45 0.55
N SER A 70 28.49 -0.51 0.54
CA SER A 70 27.20 -0.67 -0.15
C SER A 70 27.32 -0.77 -1.66
N LEU A 71 28.30 -0.12 -2.29
CA LEU A 71 28.51 -0.15 -3.74
C LEU A 71 29.15 -1.47 -4.18
N VAL A 72 30.16 -1.94 -3.44
CA VAL A 72 30.79 -3.25 -3.70
C VAL A 72 29.76 -4.36 -3.50
N LYS A 73 28.90 -4.25 -2.47
CA LYS A 73 27.77 -5.13 -2.24
C LYS A 73 26.78 -5.10 -3.41
N ALA A 74 26.37 -3.92 -3.87
CA ALA A 74 25.42 -3.77 -4.98
C ALA A 74 25.95 -4.35 -6.30
N ILE A 75 27.22 -4.15 -6.63
CA ILE A 75 27.86 -4.79 -7.80
C ILE A 75 27.94 -6.31 -7.60
N GLY A 76 28.32 -6.77 -6.40
CA GLY A 76 28.44 -8.20 -6.10
C GLY A 76 27.12 -8.97 -6.15
N GLU A 77 26.00 -8.32 -5.83
CA GLU A 77 24.68 -8.93 -5.84
C GLU A 77 23.97 -8.84 -7.20
N SER A 78 24.32 -7.85 -8.03
CA SER A 78 23.63 -7.63 -9.30
C SER A 78 24.00 -8.68 -10.36
N ARG A 79 22.98 -9.17 -11.08
CA ARG A 79 23.15 -10.12 -12.19
C ARG A 79 23.33 -9.45 -13.54
N ILE A 80 22.83 -8.22 -13.68
CA ILE A 80 22.89 -7.46 -14.92
C ILE A 80 23.62 -6.13 -14.67
N TYR A 81 24.65 -5.86 -15.46
CA TYR A 81 25.42 -4.64 -15.42
C TYR A 81 25.14 -3.81 -16.68
N ILE A 82 24.77 -2.54 -16.52
CA ILE A 82 24.51 -1.63 -17.65
C ILE A 82 25.43 -0.41 -17.52
N PRO A 83 26.63 -0.45 -18.13
CA PRO A 83 27.49 0.72 -18.22
C PRO A 83 26.99 1.66 -19.33
N ILE A 84 26.66 2.90 -18.97
CA ILE A 84 26.26 3.98 -19.88
C ILE A 84 27.50 4.81 -20.22
N LEU A 85 28.20 4.40 -21.28
CA LEU A 85 29.48 4.92 -21.74
C LEU A 85 29.25 6.25 -22.50
N SER A 86 29.40 7.37 -21.79
CA SER A 86 29.24 8.74 -22.28
C SER A 86 30.60 9.43 -22.51
N PRO A 87 30.67 10.58 -23.22
CA PRO A 87 31.94 11.26 -23.49
C PRO A 87 32.76 11.58 -22.24
N GLY A 88 32.11 11.88 -21.12
CA GLY A 88 32.76 12.17 -19.84
C GLY A 88 32.95 10.95 -18.92
N TYR A 89 32.60 9.73 -19.32
CA TYR A 89 32.62 8.54 -18.45
C TYR A 89 34.01 8.26 -17.86
N ALA A 90 35.04 8.20 -18.70
CA ALA A 90 36.42 7.93 -18.26
C ALA A 90 37.03 9.05 -17.41
N SER A 91 36.43 10.25 -17.38
CA SER A 91 36.90 11.32 -16.49
C SER A 91 36.66 10.99 -15.02
N SER A 92 35.70 10.11 -14.70
CA SER A 92 35.45 9.66 -13.34
C SER A 92 36.29 8.43 -13.02
N LYS A 93 37.12 8.54 -11.98
CA LYS A 93 37.79 7.41 -11.36
C LYS A 93 36.79 6.32 -10.95
N TRP A 94 35.64 6.71 -10.40
CA TRP A 94 34.65 5.78 -9.86
C TRP A 94 33.99 4.97 -10.97
N CYS A 95 33.55 5.61 -12.05
CA CYS A 95 33.03 4.90 -13.22
C CYS A 95 34.03 3.88 -13.78
N LEU A 96 35.34 4.23 -13.85
CA LEU A 96 36.38 3.29 -14.30
C LEU A 96 36.61 2.13 -13.32
N GLN A 97 36.55 2.40 -12.01
CA GLN A 97 36.65 1.35 -10.99
C GLN A 97 35.44 0.42 -11.01
N GLU A 98 34.23 0.96 -11.11
CA GLU A 98 32.98 0.21 -11.26
C GLU A 98 33.01 -0.70 -12.48
N LEU A 99 33.41 -0.16 -13.64
CA LEU A 99 33.51 -0.93 -14.88
C LEU A 99 34.50 -2.11 -14.75
N ALA A 100 35.65 -1.87 -14.12
CA ALA A 100 36.63 -2.92 -13.84
C ALA A 100 36.08 -3.99 -12.89
N LEU A 101 35.39 -3.59 -11.83
CA LEU A 101 34.73 -4.50 -10.88
C LEU A 101 33.63 -5.35 -11.56
N MET A 102 32.81 -4.75 -12.42
CA MET A 102 31.80 -5.47 -13.20
C MET A 102 32.43 -6.53 -14.10
N LEU A 103 33.51 -6.16 -14.80
CA LEU A 103 34.20 -7.07 -15.71
C LEU A 103 34.90 -8.20 -14.94
N GLU A 104 35.49 -7.89 -13.78
CA GLU A 104 36.06 -8.90 -12.89
C GLU A 104 35.00 -9.93 -12.48
N ARG A 105 33.82 -9.47 -12.05
CA ARG A 105 32.70 -10.38 -11.69
C ARG A 105 32.19 -11.18 -12.87
N TYR A 106 32.04 -10.54 -14.02
CA TYR A 106 31.64 -11.20 -15.26
C TYR A 106 32.60 -12.33 -15.66
N LYS A 107 33.91 -12.17 -15.41
CA LYS A 107 34.92 -13.21 -15.70
C LYS A 107 35.05 -14.29 -14.63
N GLN A 108 34.69 -13.99 -13.37
CA GLN A 108 34.82 -14.93 -12.25
C GLN A 108 33.75 -16.04 -12.27
N ASP A 109 32.59 -15.79 -12.88
CA ASP A 109 31.46 -16.73 -12.87
C ASP A 109 30.79 -16.78 -14.26
N GLU A 110 31.32 -17.66 -15.13
CA GLU A 110 30.91 -17.78 -16.53
C GLU A 110 29.43 -18.18 -16.65
N GLY A 111 28.61 -17.25 -17.14
CA GLY A 111 27.19 -17.47 -17.46
C GLY A 111 26.18 -16.99 -16.41
N SER A 112 26.63 -16.49 -15.25
CA SER A 112 25.73 -15.99 -14.19
C SER A 112 25.48 -14.47 -14.26
N HIS A 113 26.42 -13.71 -14.83
CA HIS A 113 26.35 -12.26 -14.98
C HIS A 113 26.28 -11.83 -16.46
N ILE A 114 25.60 -10.71 -16.72
CA ILE A 114 25.44 -10.14 -18.07
C ILE A 114 25.87 -8.67 -18.06
N ILE A 115 26.79 -8.28 -18.95
CA ILE A 115 27.12 -6.87 -19.22
C ILE A 115 26.40 -6.42 -20.50
N LEU A 116 25.65 -5.31 -20.39
CA LEU A 116 24.85 -4.74 -21.47
C LEU A 116 25.24 -3.27 -21.71
N PRO A 117 26.28 -2.99 -22.51
CA PRO A 117 26.78 -1.63 -22.67
C PRO A 117 25.85 -0.73 -23.49
N ILE A 118 25.74 0.53 -23.06
CA ILE A 118 25.08 1.60 -23.82
C ILE A 118 26.12 2.65 -24.19
N PHE A 119 26.37 2.81 -25.49
CA PHE A 119 27.27 3.81 -26.05
C PHE A 119 26.51 5.12 -26.28
N TYR A 120 26.52 6.00 -25.26
CA TYR A 120 25.77 7.25 -25.26
C TYR A 120 26.57 8.37 -25.92
N LEU A 121 26.17 8.79 -27.13
CA LEU A 121 26.86 9.78 -27.96
C LEU A 121 28.32 9.42 -28.28
N MET A 122 28.64 8.13 -28.23
CA MET A 122 29.98 7.58 -28.46
C MET A 122 29.91 6.44 -29.49
N GLU A 123 31.01 6.20 -30.20
CA GLU A 123 31.16 4.98 -31.01
C GLU A 123 31.81 3.86 -30.15
N PRO A 124 31.37 2.60 -30.29
CA PRO A 124 32.01 1.47 -29.60
C PRO A 124 33.52 1.39 -29.83
N ARG A 125 33.99 1.69 -31.05
CA ARG A 125 35.42 1.72 -31.41
C ARG A 125 36.21 2.78 -30.64
N ASP A 126 35.58 3.89 -30.26
CA ASP A 126 36.24 4.99 -29.56
C ASP A 126 36.42 4.63 -28.08
N VAL A 127 35.46 3.91 -27.50
CA VAL A 127 35.60 3.31 -26.17
C VAL A 127 36.63 2.18 -26.17
N ARG A 128 36.52 1.24 -27.13
CA ARG A 128 37.42 0.07 -27.24
C ARG A 128 38.89 0.48 -27.36
N HIS A 129 39.17 1.47 -28.19
CA HIS A 129 40.54 1.94 -28.41
C HIS A 129 40.92 3.12 -27.51
N CYS A 130 40.08 3.46 -26.54
CA CYS A 130 40.27 4.57 -25.59
C CYS A 130 40.68 5.87 -26.30
N LYS A 131 39.97 6.28 -27.35
CA LYS A 131 40.29 7.45 -28.18
C LYS A 131 39.51 8.69 -27.71
N GLY A 132 40.01 9.87 -28.09
CA GLY A 132 39.34 11.14 -27.82
C GLY A 132 39.31 11.45 -26.33
N SER A 133 38.12 11.76 -25.78
CA SER A 133 37.98 12.14 -24.37
C SER A 133 38.43 11.08 -23.38
N TYR A 134 38.45 9.80 -23.78
CA TYR A 134 38.93 8.69 -22.95
C TYR A 134 40.46 8.65 -22.88
N GLU A 135 41.15 9.02 -23.97
CA GLU A 135 42.62 9.11 -24.01
C GLU A 135 43.10 10.22 -23.06
N GLU A 136 42.50 11.41 -23.18
CA GLU A 136 42.79 12.55 -22.33
C GLU A 136 42.52 12.24 -20.86
N ALA A 137 41.39 11.60 -20.55
CA ALA A 137 41.04 11.23 -19.19
C ALA A 137 42.00 10.21 -18.58
N LEU A 138 42.39 9.18 -19.32
CA LEU A 138 43.34 8.16 -18.85
C LEU A 138 44.74 8.74 -18.63
N GLU A 139 45.18 9.68 -19.47
CA GLU A 139 46.45 10.39 -19.28
C GLU A 139 46.44 11.23 -17.99
N GLN A 140 45.34 11.95 -17.72
CA GLN A 140 45.18 12.71 -16.48
C GLN A 140 45.18 11.81 -15.24
N HIS A 141 44.59 10.62 -15.35
CA HIS A 141 44.60 9.64 -14.26
C HIS A 141 45.98 8.98 -14.08
N ARG A 142 46.76 8.79 -15.15
CA ARG A 142 48.12 8.25 -15.10
C ARG A 142 49.07 9.09 -14.25
N LEU A 143 48.85 10.40 -14.18
CA LEU A 143 49.61 11.31 -13.31
C LEU A 143 49.30 11.11 -11.81
N LYS A 144 48.18 10.46 -11.48
CA LYS A 144 47.67 10.31 -10.10
C LYS A 144 47.65 8.88 -9.60
N TYR A 145 47.59 7.91 -10.51
CA TYR A 145 47.45 6.48 -10.22
C TYR A 145 48.53 5.70 -10.99
N GLY A 146 49.01 4.59 -10.41
CA GLY A 146 50.08 3.81 -11.01
C GLY A 146 49.68 3.16 -12.35
N GLU A 147 50.69 2.84 -13.17
CA GLU A 147 50.52 2.20 -14.49
C GLU A 147 49.68 0.92 -14.42
N GLU A 148 49.80 0.15 -13.34
CA GLU A 148 49.02 -1.07 -13.14
C GLU A 148 47.51 -0.79 -13.06
N THR A 149 47.11 0.28 -12.37
CA THR A 149 45.70 0.67 -12.26
C THR A 149 45.15 1.17 -13.60
N ILE A 150 45.97 1.94 -14.34
CA ILE A 150 45.60 2.43 -15.67
C ILE A 150 45.44 1.27 -16.65
N ARG A 151 46.30 0.25 -16.56
CA ARG A 151 46.20 -0.96 -17.38
C ARG A 151 44.87 -1.68 -17.13
N VAL A 152 44.50 -1.91 -15.86
CA VAL A 152 43.21 -2.54 -15.50
C VAL A 152 42.01 -1.78 -16.07
N TRP A 153 42.01 -0.44 -16.01
CA TRP A 153 40.91 0.35 -16.56
C TRP A 153 40.88 0.34 -18.09
N LYS A 154 42.03 0.36 -18.75
CA LYS A 154 42.13 0.23 -20.22
C LYS A 154 41.61 -1.12 -20.68
N ASP A 155 42.01 -2.20 -20.01
CA ASP A 155 41.55 -3.55 -20.33
C ASP A 155 40.03 -3.67 -20.16
N ALA A 156 39.47 -3.06 -19.10
CA ALA A 156 38.03 -3.05 -18.87
C ALA A 156 37.24 -2.31 -19.96
N LEU A 157 37.73 -1.14 -20.36
CA LEU A 157 37.16 -0.35 -21.45
C LEU A 157 37.28 -1.05 -22.80
N GLU A 158 38.41 -1.69 -23.06
CA GLU A 158 38.66 -2.43 -24.29
C GLU A 158 37.70 -3.62 -24.41
N GLU A 159 37.51 -4.40 -23.35
CA GLU A 159 36.62 -5.57 -23.39
C GLU A 159 35.15 -5.19 -23.45
N VAL A 160 34.69 -4.24 -22.62
CA VAL A 160 33.29 -3.79 -22.70
C VAL A 160 33.01 -3.07 -24.03
N GLY A 161 34.01 -2.38 -24.59
CA GLY A 161 33.92 -1.78 -25.92
C GLY A 161 33.85 -2.79 -27.08
N GLN A 162 34.23 -4.06 -26.84
CA GLN A 162 34.08 -5.16 -27.80
C GLN A 162 32.71 -5.85 -27.71
N MET A 163 31.99 -5.68 -26.60
CA MET A 163 30.70 -6.31 -26.39
C MET A 163 29.61 -5.69 -27.25
N THR A 164 28.62 -6.50 -27.62
CA THR A 164 27.43 -6.04 -28.33
C THR A 164 26.59 -5.15 -27.40
N GLY A 165 26.37 -3.90 -27.79
CA GLY A 165 25.61 -2.92 -27.00
C GLY A 165 24.77 -1.99 -27.86
N TRP A 166 24.01 -1.10 -27.21
CA TRP A 166 23.15 -0.13 -27.90
C TRP A 166 23.83 1.20 -28.09
N ARG A 167 23.69 1.77 -29.28
CA ARG A 167 24.22 3.09 -29.61
C ARG A 167 23.12 4.15 -29.54
N VAL A 168 23.39 5.27 -28.88
CA VAL A 168 22.49 6.42 -28.80
C VAL A 168 23.17 7.63 -29.46
N THR A 169 22.64 8.12 -30.58
CA THR A 169 23.21 9.24 -31.36
C THR A 169 22.45 10.55 -31.14
N GLU A 170 22.98 11.68 -31.63
CA GLU A 170 22.25 12.96 -31.60
C GLU A 170 20.93 12.92 -32.38
N SER A 171 20.87 12.15 -33.48
CA SER A 171 19.62 11.87 -34.21
C SER A 171 18.59 11.12 -33.36
N ASP A 172 19.04 10.31 -32.39
CA ASP A 172 18.21 9.63 -31.41
C ASP A 172 17.79 10.54 -30.24
N ARG A 173 18.13 11.84 -30.23
CA ARG A 173 17.43 12.81 -29.35
C ARG A 173 16.02 13.13 -29.86
N ASN A 174 15.72 12.80 -31.12
CA ASN A 174 14.44 13.04 -31.80
C ASN A 174 13.74 11.71 -32.18
N ILE A 175 13.67 10.73 -31.28
CA ILE A 175 13.34 9.29 -31.52
C ILE A 175 12.09 8.98 -32.39
N LEU A 176 11.20 9.92 -32.72
CA LEU A 176 9.82 9.58 -33.08
C LEU A 176 9.26 10.17 -34.39
N PRO A 177 10.02 10.36 -35.50
CA PRO A 177 9.45 10.90 -36.73
C PRO A 177 8.41 9.99 -37.40
N ASN A 178 8.24 8.73 -36.98
CA ASN A 178 7.20 7.81 -37.48
C ASN A 178 6.29 7.24 -36.38
N LEU A 179 6.40 7.77 -35.16
CA LEU A 179 5.63 7.27 -34.04
C LEU A 179 4.13 7.46 -34.30
N ARG A 180 3.37 6.39 -34.09
CA ARG A 180 1.91 6.38 -34.15
C ARG A 180 1.27 6.28 -32.77
N TRP A 181 2.01 5.85 -31.75
CA TRP A 181 1.49 5.69 -30.40
C TRP A 181 2.51 6.21 -29.39
N LEU A 182 2.15 7.24 -28.63
CA LEU A 182 2.95 7.73 -27.51
C LEU A 182 2.19 7.49 -26.21
N ARG A 183 2.80 6.74 -25.29
CA ARG A 183 2.27 6.53 -23.94
C ARG A 183 3.34 6.84 -22.89
N LEU A 184 3.09 7.84 -22.06
CA LEU A 184 3.92 8.27 -20.95
C LEU A 184 3.03 8.32 -19.69
N HIS A 185 3.29 7.46 -18.70
CA HIS A 185 2.53 7.43 -17.44
C HIS A 185 3.41 7.87 -16.28
N TYR A 186 2.89 8.64 -15.32
CA TYR A 186 3.61 9.01 -14.09
C TYR A 186 4.99 9.68 -14.29
N CYS A 187 5.23 10.35 -15.42
CA CYS A 187 6.50 11.03 -15.67
C CYS A 187 6.63 12.27 -14.77
N ARG A 188 7.79 12.50 -14.14
CA ARG A 188 8.06 13.73 -13.36
C ARG A 188 8.21 14.99 -14.23
N SER A 189 8.44 14.81 -15.53
CA SER A 189 8.53 15.87 -16.54
C SER A 189 8.12 15.31 -17.89
N ILE A 190 7.47 16.13 -18.72
CA ILE A 190 7.15 15.79 -20.11
C ILE A 190 8.08 16.53 -21.07
N PRO A 191 8.48 15.92 -22.20
CA PRO A 191 9.24 16.63 -23.20
C PRO A 191 8.47 17.86 -23.71
N ILE A 192 9.16 19.00 -23.75
CA ILE A 192 8.57 20.30 -24.10
C ILE A 192 8.18 20.36 -25.59
N ASN A 193 8.80 19.53 -26.44
CA ASN A 193 8.65 19.61 -27.90
C ASN A 193 8.59 18.23 -28.57
N ILE A 194 7.42 17.57 -28.52
CA ILE A 194 7.18 16.28 -29.18
C ILE A 194 6.53 16.51 -30.54
N ASN A 195 6.95 15.76 -31.57
CA ASN A 195 6.25 15.76 -32.84
C ASN A 195 4.98 14.89 -32.78
N ILE A 196 3.83 15.52 -32.53
CA ILE A 196 2.54 14.83 -32.43
C ILE A 196 1.80 14.66 -33.77
N THR A 197 2.30 15.24 -34.86
CA THR A 197 1.56 15.33 -36.14
C THR A 197 1.27 13.97 -36.80
N LYS A 198 2.10 12.97 -36.53
CA LYS A 198 1.98 11.60 -37.06
C LYS A 198 1.35 10.61 -36.08
N LEU A 199 1.08 11.03 -34.84
CA LEU A 199 0.49 10.16 -33.81
C LEU A 199 -0.96 9.82 -34.16
N ALA A 200 -1.32 8.57 -33.88
CA ALA A 200 -2.69 8.08 -33.80
C ALA A 200 -3.19 8.06 -32.36
N VAL A 201 -2.32 7.90 -31.36
CA VAL A 201 -2.71 7.95 -29.94
C VAL A 201 -1.65 8.66 -29.11
N LEU A 202 -2.12 9.55 -28.24
CA LEU A 202 -1.33 10.28 -27.25
C LEU A 202 -1.91 9.98 -25.85
N ASP A 203 -1.15 9.32 -25.00
CA ASP A 203 -1.55 8.90 -23.65
C ASP A 203 -0.51 9.42 -22.65
N LEU A 204 -0.87 10.44 -21.88
CA LEU A 204 -0.01 11.15 -20.91
C LEU A 204 -0.59 11.08 -19.50
N ARG A 205 -1.25 9.98 -19.14
CA ARG A 205 -1.93 9.85 -17.84
C ARG A 205 -0.99 10.06 -16.67
N PHE A 206 -1.48 10.76 -15.64
CA PHE A 206 -0.70 11.09 -14.44
C PHE A 206 0.60 11.87 -14.72
N CYS A 207 0.67 12.61 -15.82
CA CYS A 207 1.83 13.45 -16.14
C CYS A 207 1.60 14.93 -15.76
N PRO A 208 2.66 15.72 -15.51
CA PRO A 208 2.59 17.14 -15.20
C PRO A 208 2.41 17.95 -16.49
N VAL A 209 1.35 17.66 -17.25
CA VAL A 209 0.97 18.45 -18.42
C VAL A 209 0.43 19.79 -17.96
N ARG A 210 0.93 20.88 -18.53
CA ARG A 210 0.56 22.26 -18.20
C ARG A 210 -0.16 22.92 -19.38
N ASP A 211 -0.85 24.03 -19.10
CA ASP A 211 -1.52 24.82 -20.14
C ASP A 211 -0.55 25.40 -21.18
N ASP A 212 0.69 25.69 -20.78
CA ASP A 212 1.77 26.22 -21.64
C ASP A 212 2.55 25.14 -22.39
N TRP A 213 2.09 23.88 -22.35
CA TRP A 213 2.73 22.80 -23.07
C TRP A 213 2.66 23.07 -24.59
N ARG A 214 3.81 23.36 -25.21
CA ARG A 214 3.93 23.78 -26.62
C ARG A 214 3.32 22.80 -27.63
N CYS A 215 3.06 21.56 -27.25
CA CYS A 215 2.40 20.59 -28.12
C CYS A 215 0.90 20.87 -28.28
N TRP A 216 0.26 21.64 -27.40
CA TRP A 216 -1.14 22.05 -27.57
C TRP A 216 -1.36 22.84 -28.86
N ASP A 217 -0.45 23.74 -29.21
CA ASP A 217 -0.52 24.51 -30.47
C ASP A 217 -0.40 23.63 -31.72
N LYS A 218 0.30 22.49 -31.59
CA LYS A 218 0.53 21.55 -32.68
C LYS A 218 -0.63 20.57 -32.88
N ILE A 219 -1.58 20.50 -31.96
CA ILE A 219 -2.65 19.49 -31.98
C ILE A 219 -3.52 19.64 -33.23
N LYS A 220 -3.73 20.88 -33.69
CA LYS A 220 -4.49 21.22 -34.90
C LYS A 220 -3.89 20.62 -36.17
N ALA A 221 -2.58 20.40 -36.20
CA ALA A 221 -1.86 19.78 -37.32
C ALA A 221 -1.79 18.25 -37.20
N ALA A 222 -2.31 17.65 -36.12
CA ALA A 222 -2.26 16.21 -35.87
C ALA A 222 -3.48 15.48 -36.48
N HIS A 223 -3.63 15.55 -37.80
CA HIS A 223 -4.80 14.98 -38.51
C HIS A 223 -4.96 13.46 -38.41
N ARG A 224 -3.94 12.74 -37.92
CA ARG A 224 -3.99 11.29 -37.70
C ARG A 224 -4.41 10.89 -36.29
N LEU A 225 -4.48 11.85 -35.37
CA LEU A 225 -4.71 11.60 -33.96
C LEU A 225 -6.14 11.11 -33.74
N LYS A 226 -6.27 9.89 -33.22
CA LYS A 226 -7.54 9.21 -32.92
C LYS A 226 -7.86 9.20 -31.44
N ALA A 227 -6.86 9.24 -30.56
CA ALA A 227 -7.09 9.23 -29.13
C ALA A 227 -6.14 10.16 -28.37
N ILE A 228 -6.70 10.90 -27.42
CA ILE A 228 -5.96 11.69 -26.43
C ILE A 228 -6.41 11.24 -25.04
N ASP A 229 -5.45 10.88 -24.21
CA ASP A 229 -5.65 10.61 -22.79
C ASP A 229 -4.68 11.45 -21.97
N VAL A 230 -5.20 12.41 -21.22
CA VAL A 230 -4.44 13.19 -20.24
C VAL A 230 -5.10 13.07 -18.86
N SER A 231 -5.73 11.94 -18.57
CA SER A 231 -6.40 11.75 -17.29
C SER A 231 -5.44 11.89 -16.09
N PHE A 232 -5.96 12.47 -15.01
CA PHE A 232 -5.24 12.80 -13.77
C PHE A 232 -4.03 13.73 -13.99
N CYS A 233 -4.13 14.65 -14.96
CA CYS A 233 -3.15 15.72 -15.18
C CYS A 233 -3.65 17.04 -14.55
N ASP A 234 -3.47 17.19 -13.23
CA ASP A 234 -4.06 18.29 -12.45
C ASP A 234 -3.50 19.70 -12.75
N GLN A 235 -2.42 19.77 -13.52
CA GLN A 235 -1.76 21.01 -13.91
C GLN A 235 -2.31 21.60 -15.23
N VAL A 236 -3.19 20.86 -15.93
CA VAL A 236 -3.96 21.39 -17.06
C VAL A 236 -5.21 22.06 -16.50
N THR A 237 -5.28 23.38 -16.57
CA THR A 237 -6.39 24.17 -16.02
C THR A 237 -7.35 24.64 -17.10
N LYS A 238 -6.93 24.64 -18.37
CA LYS A 238 -7.74 25.05 -19.52
C LYS A 238 -8.05 23.88 -20.45
N VAL A 239 -9.26 23.87 -21.00
CA VAL A 239 -9.63 22.92 -22.06
C VAL A 239 -8.78 23.21 -23.32
N PRO A 240 -8.03 22.22 -23.85
CA PRO A 240 -7.25 22.43 -25.05
C PRO A 240 -8.17 22.65 -26.26
N ASN A 241 -7.75 23.53 -27.19
CA ASN A 241 -8.52 23.77 -28.41
C ASN A 241 -8.35 22.58 -29.38
N LEU A 242 -9.33 21.68 -29.39
CA LEU A 242 -9.35 20.48 -30.25
C LEU A 242 -9.95 20.72 -31.65
N PHE A 243 -10.31 21.97 -31.97
CA PHE A 243 -10.83 22.32 -33.28
C PHE A 243 -9.82 21.98 -34.38
N GLY A 244 -10.26 21.35 -35.47
CA GLY A 244 -9.40 20.92 -36.58
C GLY A 244 -8.78 19.53 -36.44
N CYS A 245 -9.21 18.72 -35.45
CA CYS A 245 -8.79 17.32 -35.27
C CYS A 245 -9.90 16.31 -35.68
N PRO A 246 -10.29 16.20 -36.97
CA PRO A 246 -11.48 15.45 -37.38
C PRO A 246 -11.38 13.94 -37.16
N SER A 247 -10.17 13.40 -37.01
CA SER A 247 -9.90 11.97 -36.81
C SER A 247 -10.05 11.52 -35.36
N LEU A 248 -10.27 12.43 -34.41
CA LEU A 248 -10.41 12.08 -32.99
C LEU A 248 -11.65 11.20 -32.78
N GLN A 249 -11.40 10.07 -32.12
CA GLN A 249 -12.39 9.06 -31.73
C GLN A 249 -12.51 8.94 -30.22
N ARG A 250 -11.45 9.24 -29.45
CA ARG A 250 -11.46 9.14 -27.99
C ARG A 250 -10.79 10.34 -27.34
N ILE A 251 -11.47 10.93 -26.36
CA ILE A 251 -10.92 12.00 -25.52
C ILE A 251 -11.12 11.57 -24.06
N ASN A 252 -10.04 11.53 -23.29
CA ASN A 252 -10.08 11.20 -21.86
C ASN A 252 -9.33 12.25 -21.03
N PHE A 253 -10.10 13.04 -20.29
CA PHE A 253 -9.67 14.06 -19.34
C PHE A 253 -10.09 13.71 -17.90
N LEU A 254 -10.42 12.44 -17.63
CA LEU A 254 -10.86 11.97 -16.31
C LEU A 254 -9.93 12.48 -15.20
N GLY A 255 -10.50 13.05 -14.14
CA GLY A 255 -9.73 13.44 -12.97
C GLY A 255 -8.81 14.64 -13.16
N CYS A 256 -8.93 15.42 -14.25
CA CYS A 256 -8.26 16.71 -14.37
C CYS A 256 -9.03 17.77 -13.56
N GLY A 257 -8.91 17.72 -12.24
CA GLY A 257 -9.79 18.46 -11.31
C GLY A 257 -9.71 19.98 -11.40
N ASN A 258 -8.68 20.54 -12.03
CA ASN A 258 -8.54 21.98 -12.24
C ASN A 258 -8.95 22.45 -13.63
N MET A 259 -9.24 21.53 -14.56
CA MET A 259 -9.63 21.87 -15.92
C MET A 259 -11.03 22.48 -15.95
N SER A 260 -11.13 23.75 -16.36
CA SER A 260 -12.37 24.51 -16.40
C SER A 260 -12.60 25.21 -17.74
N GLY A 261 -13.83 25.64 -17.98
CA GLY A 261 -14.24 26.32 -19.21
C GLY A 261 -15.26 25.53 -20.03
N GLU A 262 -15.39 25.91 -21.30
CA GLU A 262 -16.35 25.33 -22.25
C GLU A 262 -15.64 24.38 -23.22
N LEU A 263 -16.21 23.19 -23.46
CA LEU A 263 -15.65 22.21 -24.37
C LEU A 263 -16.44 22.16 -25.68
N HIS A 264 -15.79 22.51 -26.79
CA HIS A 264 -16.35 22.48 -28.14
C HIS A 264 -16.04 21.14 -28.82
N ILE A 265 -17.08 20.33 -29.05
CA ILE A 265 -16.94 18.99 -29.69
C ILE A 265 -17.83 18.79 -30.91
N GLY A 266 -18.65 19.77 -31.27
CA GLY A 266 -19.58 19.69 -32.40
C GLY A 266 -18.99 19.24 -33.73
N ASP A 267 -17.74 19.62 -33.99
CA ASP A 267 -17.05 19.33 -35.25
C ASP A 267 -16.34 17.95 -35.25
N LEU A 268 -16.28 17.28 -34.10
CA LEU A 268 -15.61 15.98 -33.94
C LEU A 268 -16.55 14.83 -34.34
N LYS A 269 -16.98 14.81 -35.61
CA LYS A 269 -17.94 13.82 -36.13
C LYS A 269 -17.51 12.36 -35.96
N GLY A 270 -16.20 12.10 -35.83
CA GLY A 270 -15.62 10.78 -35.59
C GLY A 270 -15.57 10.35 -34.11
N LEU A 271 -15.95 11.22 -33.17
CA LEU A 271 -15.85 10.97 -31.74
C LEU A 271 -16.76 9.81 -31.32
N ARG A 272 -16.18 8.85 -30.59
CA ARG A 272 -16.83 7.64 -30.08
C ARG A 272 -16.88 7.59 -28.56
N VAL A 273 -15.83 8.06 -27.90
CA VAL A 273 -15.73 8.06 -26.43
C VAL A 273 -15.31 9.43 -25.94
N LEU A 274 -16.07 9.97 -24.99
CA LEU A 274 -15.74 11.19 -24.28
C LEU A 274 -15.77 10.94 -22.78
N ASN A 275 -14.64 11.10 -22.10
CA ASN A 275 -14.56 11.05 -20.66
C ASN A 275 -14.00 12.35 -20.12
N ILE A 276 -14.83 13.11 -19.43
CA ILE A 276 -14.48 14.38 -18.76
C ILE A 276 -14.94 14.36 -17.29
N ALA A 277 -15.14 13.18 -16.72
CA ALA A 277 -15.53 13.05 -15.32
C ALA A 277 -14.48 13.64 -14.39
N ARG A 278 -14.93 14.17 -13.25
CA ARG A 278 -14.07 14.83 -12.25
C ARG A 278 -13.23 15.98 -12.86
N THR A 279 -13.83 16.77 -13.75
CA THR A 279 -13.32 18.06 -14.24
C THR A 279 -14.25 19.20 -13.79
N LYS A 280 -13.83 20.46 -13.98
CA LYS A 280 -14.63 21.68 -13.73
C LYS A 280 -15.18 22.28 -15.04
N ILE A 281 -15.34 21.47 -16.09
CA ILE A 281 -15.92 21.91 -17.37
C ILE A 281 -17.40 22.23 -17.14
N THR A 282 -17.83 23.44 -17.52
CA THR A 282 -19.17 23.95 -17.21
C THR A 282 -20.18 23.74 -18.33
N LYS A 283 -19.72 23.59 -19.58
CA LYS A 283 -20.61 23.50 -20.75
C LYS A 283 -20.02 22.68 -21.89
N LEU A 284 -20.89 21.93 -22.57
CA LEU A 284 -20.61 21.27 -23.85
C LEU A 284 -21.27 22.06 -24.99
N ILE A 285 -20.50 22.47 -25.99
CA ILE A 285 -20.96 23.35 -27.07
C ILE A 285 -20.75 22.70 -28.44
N GLY A 286 -21.63 23.02 -29.40
CA GLY A 286 -21.47 22.67 -30.81
C GLY A 286 -22.51 21.69 -31.38
N GLY A 287 -23.72 21.60 -30.83
CA GLY A 287 -24.74 20.68 -31.38
C GLY A 287 -24.46 19.20 -31.07
N PHE A 288 -24.13 18.94 -29.80
CA PHE A 288 -23.80 17.63 -29.22
C PHE A 288 -24.66 16.45 -29.71
N GLY A 289 -25.98 16.61 -29.77
CA GLY A 289 -26.90 15.56 -30.24
C GLY A 289 -26.73 15.15 -31.71
N ARG A 290 -25.91 15.85 -32.50
CA ARG A 290 -25.60 15.51 -33.90
C ARG A 290 -24.41 14.55 -34.05
N LEU A 291 -23.73 14.20 -32.96
CA LEU A 291 -22.57 13.30 -32.97
C LEU A 291 -23.00 11.83 -33.09
N GLN A 292 -23.31 11.40 -34.31
CA GLN A 292 -23.87 10.06 -34.62
C GLN A 292 -22.95 8.87 -34.34
N ASN A 293 -21.65 9.10 -34.13
CA ASN A 293 -20.67 8.05 -33.83
C ASN A 293 -20.39 7.92 -32.32
N LEU A 294 -20.93 8.82 -31.50
CA LEU A 294 -20.66 8.85 -30.07
C LEU A 294 -21.35 7.66 -29.40
N GLN A 295 -20.56 6.81 -28.74
CA GLN A 295 -21.00 5.57 -28.13
C GLN A 295 -20.96 5.64 -26.61
N GLU A 296 -19.96 6.30 -26.05
CA GLU A 296 -19.76 6.36 -24.59
C GLU A 296 -19.48 7.78 -24.15
N ILE A 297 -20.17 8.20 -23.10
CA ILE A 297 -19.96 9.50 -22.45
C ILE A 297 -19.81 9.28 -20.96
N ASN A 298 -18.77 9.86 -20.37
CA ASN A 298 -18.64 9.99 -18.93
C ASN A 298 -18.43 11.45 -18.55
N ILE A 299 -19.46 12.05 -17.99
CA ILE A 299 -19.51 13.44 -17.48
C ILE A 299 -19.86 13.47 -15.98
N LEU A 300 -19.49 12.43 -15.22
CA LEU A 300 -19.73 12.39 -13.78
C LEU A 300 -18.91 13.49 -13.07
N VAL A 301 -19.59 14.53 -12.57
CA VAL A 301 -18.98 15.61 -11.76
C VAL A 301 -19.40 15.44 -10.30
N LEU A 302 -18.42 15.34 -9.41
CA LEU A 302 -18.65 15.24 -7.96
C LEU A 302 -18.81 16.61 -7.28
N ASP A 303 -18.45 17.70 -7.97
CA ASP A 303 -18.64 19.08 -7.52
C ASP A 303 -19.89 19.68 -8.15
N ARG A 304 -20.70 20.36 -7.33
CA ARG A 304 -22.05 20.92 -7.60
C ARG A 304 -22.14 21.80 -8.85
N LEU A 305 -22.11 21.21 -10.05
CA LEU A 305 -22.39 21.88 -11.30
C LEU A 305 -23.69 21.31 -11.86
N ASP A 306 -24.71 22.15 -11.95
CA ASP A 306 -25.89 21.89 -12.76
C ASP A 306 -25.49 22.08 -14.23
N ILE A 307 -24.75 21.12 -14.78
CA ILE A 307 -24.47 21.07 -16.22
C ILE A 307 -25.82 20.85 -16.90
N GLU A 308 -26.27 21.83 -17.69
CA GLU A 308 -27.42 21.64 -18.57
C GLU A 308 -27.03 20.55 -19.59
N VAL A 309 -27.49 19.32 -19.35
CA VAL A 309 -27.19 18.18 -20.22
C VAL A 309 -27.84 18.46 -21.58
N PRO A 310 -27.06 18.59 -22.67
CA PRO A 310 -27.62 18.82 -23.99
C PRO A 310 -28.33 17.56 -24.50
N LYS A 311 -29.17 17.71 -25.54
CA LYS A 311 -29.81 16.56 -26.21
C LYS A 311 -28.75 15.51 -26.58
N LEU A 312 -28.90 14.29 -26.06
CA LEU A 312 -27.94 13.20 -26.21
C LEU A 312 -28.10 12.51 -27.58
N PRO A 313 -27.01 12.07 -28.23
CA PRO A 313 -27.10 11.34 -29.49
C PRO A 313 -27.66 9.92 -29.28
N THR A 314 -28.50 9.46 -30.21
CA THR A 314 -29.18 8.15 -30.12
C THR A 314 -28.26 6.94 -30.31
N SER A 315 -27.01 7.16 -30.74
CA SER A 315 -25.98 6.14 -30.94
C SER A 315 -25.30 5.65 -29.66
N LEU A 316 -25.68 6.21 -28.49
CA LEU A 316 -25.06 5.88 -27.22
C LEU A 316 -25.34 4.46 -26.79
N LYS A 317 -24.26 3.80 -26.37
CA LYS A 317 -24.23 2.52 -25.66
C LYS A 317 -23.96 2.70 -24.17
N GLY A 318 -23.35 3.82 -23.79
CA GLY A 318 -22.88 4.06 -22.44
C GLY A 318 -23.00 5.51 -22.01
N LEU A 319 -23.55 5.74 -20.82
CA LEU A 319 -23.78 7.08 -20.29
C LEU A 319 -23.50 7.13 -18.78
N SER A 320 -22.50 7.92 -18.36
CA SER A 320 -22.32 8.33 -16.96
C SER A 320 -22.53 9.84 -16.83
N LEU A 321 -23.40 10.28 -15.94
CA LEU A 321 -23.65 11.70 -15.70
C LEU A 321 -24.09 11.99 -14.27
N SER A 322 -23.94 13.25 -13.87
CA SER A 322 -24.49 13.81 -12.62
C SER A 322 -25.48 14.91 -12.97
N SER A 323 -26.78 14.66 -12.86
CA SER A 323 -27.81 15.64 -13.22
C SER A 323 -29.16 15.32 -12.58
N PRO A 324 -29.94 16.33 -12.16
CA PRO A 324 -31.35 16.18 -11.77
C PRO A 324 -32.24 15.49 -12.81
N ARG A 325 -31.98 15.71 -14.10
CA ARG A 325 -32.79 15.22 -15.23
C ARG A 325 -31.90 14.84 -16.42
N VAL A 326 -32.33 13.85 -17.20
CA VAL A 326 -31.66 13.44 -18.44
C VAL A 326 -32.58 13.70 -19.63
N PRO A 327 -32.15 14.50 -20.64
CA PRO A 327 -32.94 14.72 -21.83
C PRO A 327 -32.99 13.45 -22.69
N ASN A 328 -34.11 13.26 -23.40
CA ASN A 328 -34.31 12.24 -24.44
C ASN A 328 -33.83 10.80 -24.14
N LEU A 329 -33.80 10.39 -22.87
CA LEU A 329 -33.37 9.05 -22.44
C LEU A 329 -34.10 7.91 -23.19
N LEU A 330 -35.39 8.12 -23.51
CA LEU A 330 -36.22 7.15 -24.25
C LEU A 330 -35.82 6.96 -25.72
N GLU A 331 -35.09 7.92 -26.30
CA GLU A 331 -34.56 7.79 -27.66
C GLU A 331 -33.28 6.91 -27.69
N LEU A 332 -32.65 6.66 -26.55
CA LEU A 332 -31.38 5.91 -26.42
C LEU A 332 -31.61 4.39 -26.40
N LYS A 333 -32.23 3.85 -27.44
CA LYS A 333 -32.63 2.42 -27.51
C LYS A 333 -31.46 1.43 -27.49
N ASP A 334 -30.25 1.90 -27.82
CA ASP A 334 -29.02 1.10 -27.86
C ASP A 334 -28.18 1.19 -26.57
N LEU A 335 -28.69 1.85 -25.53
CA LEU A 335 -27.99 2.03 -24.26
C LEU A 335 -27.83 0.67 -23.55
N GLU A 336 -26.57 0.29 -23.30
CA GLU A 336 -26.17 -0.94 -22.63
C GLU A 336 -25.84 -0.69 -21.16
N TRP A 337 -25.32 0.48 -20.80
CA TRP A 337 -25.07 0.85 -19.41
C TRP A 337 -25.41 2.32 -19.11
N LEU A 338 -25.90 2.59 -17.90
CA LEU A 338 -26.30 3.91 -17.42
C LEU A 338 -25.87 4.11 -15.97
N HIS A 339 -24.95 5.05 -15.73
CA HIS A 339 -24.59 5.51 -14.40
C HIS A 339 -25.11 6.93 -14.20
N TRP A 340 -26.02 7.13 -13.26
CA TRP A 340 -26.72 8.39 -13.10
C TRP A 340 -26.72 8.82 -11.64
N SER A 341 -25.98 9.90 -11.35
CA SER A 341 -26.00 10.53 -10.03
C SER A 341 -26.90 11.77 -9.96
N ARG A 342 -27.40 12.10 -8.76
CA ARG A 342 -28.27 13.27 -8.48
C ARG A 342 -29.62 13.24 -9.20
N ALA A 343 -30.15 12.06 -9.51
CA ALA A 343 -31.48 11.96 -10.11
C ALA A 343 -32.57 12.49 -9.15
N LEU A 344 -33.36 13.48 -9.58
CA LEU A 344 -34.52 13.97 -8.79
C LEU A 344 -35.79 13.13 -9.04
N LEU A 345 -35.98 12.67 -10.27
CA LEU A 345 -37.12 11.85 -10.68
C LEU A 345 -36.66 10.86 -11.74
N ILE A 346 -36.77 9.57 -11.44
CA ILE A 346 -36.50 8.50 -12.40
C ILE A 346 -37.74 8.32 -13.28
N PRO A 347 -37.66 8.56 -14.61
CA PRO A 347 -38.81 8.38 -15.49
C PRO A 347 -39.27 6.91 -15.52
N GLY A 348 -40.56 6.64 -15.30
CA GLY A 348 -41.11 5.28 -15.35
C GLY A 348 -40.91 4.56 -16.70
N ASP A 349 -40.68 5.30 -17.77
CA ASP A 349 -40.39 4.72 -19.08
C ASP A 349 -38.90 4.35 -19.26
N MET A 350 -37.99 4.77 -18.37
CA MET A 350 -36.58 4.37 -18.38
C MET A 350 -36.45 2.84 -18.31
N TRP A 351 -37.36 2.19 -17.59
CA TRP A 351 -37.39 0.74 -17.42
C TRP A 351 -37.75 -0.01 -18.72
N LYS A 352 -38.09 0.68 -19.81
CA LYS A 352 -38.31 0.10 -21.15
C LYS A 352 -37.04 -0.04 -21.99
N LEU A 353 -35.87 0.38 -21.48
CA LEU A 353 -34.58 0.25 -22.16
C LEU A 353 -34.14 -1.22 -22.23
N SER A 354 -34.58 -1.95 -23.26
CA SER A 354 -34.45 -3.41 -23.36
C SER A 354 -33.04 -3.95 -23.62
N LYS A 355 -32.06 -3.08 -23.87
CA LYS A 355 -30.63 -3.44 -24.03
C LYS A 355 -29.79 -3.13 -22.80
N LEU A 356 -30.38 -2.50 -21.78
CA LEU A 356 -29.68 -2.07 -20.58
C LEU A 356 -29.26 -3.31 -19.76
N LYS A 357 -27.96 -3.46 -19.55
CA LYS A 357 -27.33 -4.55 -18.79
C LYS A 357 -26.85 -4.06 -17.43
N ASP A 358 -26.34 -2.83 -17.37
CA ASP A 358 -25.79 -2.27 -16.15
C ASP A 358 -26.46 -0.93 -15.81
N LEU A 359 -27.04 -0.85 -14.62
CA LEU A 359 -27.70 0.36 -14.13
C LEU A 359 -27.16 0.72 -12.76
N GLU A 360 -26.52 1.88 -12.65
CA GLU A 360 -26.05 2.45 -11.40
C GLU A 360 -26.73 3.81 -11.16
N LEU A 361 -27.52 3.91 -10.09
CA LEU A 361 -28.18 5.14 -9.69
C LEU A 361 -27.57 5.59 -8.36
N TRP A 362 -26.90 6.74 -8.33
CA TRP A 362 -26.22 7.23 -7.12
C TRP A 362 -26.82 8.55 -6.65
N GLN A 363 -26.75 8.83 -5.34
CA GLN A 363 -27.19 10.11 -4.78
C GLN A 363 -28.57 10.56 -5.29
N VAL A 364 -29.53 9.64 -5.34
CA VAL A 364 -30.89 9.98 -5.80
C VAL A 364 -31.50 10.98 -4.80
N GLU A 365 -31.72 12.22 -5.23
CA GLU A 365 -32.16 13.34 -4.38
C GLU A 365 -33.70 13.31 -4.27
N CYS A 366 -34.25 12.91 -3.12
CA CYS A 366 -35.69 12.89 -2.88
C CYS A 366 -36.13 14.06 -1.99
N SER A 367 -36.44 15.22 -2.59
CA SER A 367 -37.01 16.36 -1.85
C SER A 367 -38.46 16.17 -1.42
N THR A 368 -39.15 15.14 -1.93
CA THR A 368 -40.56 14.83 -1.63
C THR A 368 -40.73 13.33 -1.43
N ARG A 369 -41.59 12.92 -0.48
CA ARG A 369 -41.92 11.55 -0.03
C ARG A 369 -42.38 10.55 -1.10
N THR A 370 -42.04 10.70 -2.37
CA THR A 370 -42.57 9.82 -3.42
C THR A 370 -41.66 9.82 -4.64
N LEU A 371 -40.57 9.05 -4.58
CA LEU A 371 -40.20 8.27 -5.75
C LEU A 371 -41.34 7.26 -5.95
N ILE A 372 -42.38 7.66 -6.68
CA ILE A 372 -43.32 6.70 -7.23
C ILE A 372 -42.52 5.97 -8.32
N LEU A 373 -41.75 4.96 -7.92
CA LEU A 373 -41.50 3.83 -8.81
C LEU A 373 -42.87 3.19 -9.00
N SER A 374 -43.65 3.70 -9.96
CA SER A 374 -44.96 3.18 -10.32
C SER A 374 -44.77 1.78 -10.89
N SER A 375 -44.67 0.78 -10.00
CA SER A 375 -44.48 -0.66 -10.24
C SER A 375 -43.86 -1.01 -11.60
N PRO A 376 -42.68 -0.48 -11.97
CA PRO A 376 -42.15 -0.74 -13.29
C PRO A 376 -41.43 -2.08 -13.28
N THR A 377 -41.71 -2.91 -14.27
CA THR A 377 -40.92 -4.10 -14.55
C THR A 377 -39.53 -3.67 -15.03
N LEU A 378 -38.49 -4.06 -14.29
CA LEU A 378 -37.10 -3.85 -14.68
C LEU A 378 -36.79 -4.52 -16.04
N PRO A 379 -35.89 -3.97 -16.86
CA PRO A 379 -35.43 -4.63 -18.09
C PRO A 379 -34.85 -6.01 -17.78
N SER A 380 -35.38 -7.07 -18.40
CA SER A 380 -34.91 -8.45 -18.20
C SER A 380 -33.47 -8.71 -18.66
N SER A 381 -32.88 -7.76 -19.39
CA SER A 381 -31.47 -7.78 -19.82
C SER A 381 -30.48 -7.38 -18.74
N LEU A 382 -30.93 -6.90 -17.57
CA LEU A 382 -30.06 -6.44 -16.50
C LEU A 382 -29.22 -7.58 -15.90
N ASN A 383 -27.91 -7.34 -15.84
CA ASN A 383 -26.93 -8.16 -15.14
C ASN A 383 -26.50 -7.52 -13.81
N THR A 384 -26.48 -6.17 -13.78
CA THR A 384 -26.01 -5.36 -12.65
C THR A 384 -27.04 -4.28 -12.34
N LEU A 385 -27.45 -4.21 -11.08
CA LEU A 385 -28.31 -3.14 -10.57
C LEU A 385 -27.70 -2.60 -9.27
N SER A 386 -27.25 -1.36 -9.29
CA SER A 386 -26.90 -0.59 -8.10
C SER A 386 -27.84 0.59 -7.98
N ILE A 387 -28.55 0.68 -6.87
CA ILE A 387 -29.34 1.85 -6.50
C ILE A 387 -28.81 2.29 -5.15
N SER A 388 -28.28 3.52 -5.07
CA SER A 388 -27.85 4.14 -3.83
C SER A 388 -28.34 5.57 -3.64
N GLY A 389 -28.82 5.83 -2.43
CA GLY A 389 -29.30 7.15 -2.01
C GLY A 389 -28.17 8.10 -1.58
N TYR A 390 -28.52 9.36 -1.31
CA TYR A 390 -27.74 10.26 -0.45
C TYR A 390 -28.68 10.70 0.68
N GLN A 391 -28.28 10.52 1.94
CA GLN A 391 -29.05 10.95 3.12
C GLN A 391 -30.45 10.31 3.25
N PHE A 392 -30.51 8.97 3.29
CA PHE A 392 -31.75 8.21 3.55
C PHE A 392 -32.85 8.56 2.55
N VAL A 393 -32.83 7.95 1.38
CA VAL A 393 -34.01 7.99 0.51
C VAL A 393 -35.05 7.05 1.12
N PRO A 394 -36.21 7.53 1.62
CA PRO A 394 -37.33 6.65 1.92
C PRO A 394 -37.93 6.20 0.59
N LEU A 395 -37.25 5.29 -0.09
CA LEU A 395 -37.86 4.44 -1.09
C LEU A 395 -38.81 3.55 -0.30
N GLU A 396 -40.08 3.94 -0.18
CA GLU A 396 -41.07 3.12 0.50
C GLU A 396 -41.20 1.74 -0.17
N ARG A 397 -40.84 1.63 -1.47
CA ARG A 397 -40.85 0.39 -2.26
C ARG A 397 -39.72 0.38 -3.30
N LEU A 398 -39.01 -0.75 -3.42
CA LEU A 398 -38.10 -1.04 -4.53
C LEU A 398 -38.87 -1.33 -5.83
N PRO A 399 -38.23 -1.20 -7.01
CA PRO A 399 -38.79 -1.81 -8.21
C PRO A 399 -38.90 -3.32 -8.01
N ASN A 400 -39.96 -3.93 -8.56
CA ASN A 400 -40.21 -5.34 -8.39
C ASN A 400 -39.11 -6.18 -9.09
N LEU A 401 -38.36 -6.97 -8.31
CA LEU A 401 -37.27 -7.81 -8.81
C LEU A 401 -37.75 -9.14 -9.42
N VAL A 402 -39.07 -9.38 -9.43
CA VAL A 402 -39.68 -10.56 -10.07
C VAL A 402 -39.26 -10.64 -11.55
N ASN A 403 -38.95 -11.86 -12.01
CA ASN A 403 -38.43 -12.18 -13.34
C ASN A 403 -37.05 -11.61 -13.71
N GLN A 404 -36.25 -11.11 -12.76
CA GLN A 404 -34.87 -10.65 -13.01
C GLN A 404 -33.85 -11.81 -12.89
N SER A 405 -34.04 -12.86 -13.68
CA SER A 405 -33.24 -14.08 -13.55
C SER A 405 -31.78 -13.96 -14.02
N ASN A 406 -31.41 -12.87 -14.71
CA ASN A 406 -30.06 -12.65 -15.22
C ASN A 406 -29.17 -11.84 -14.26
N LEU A 407 -29.75 -11.29 -13.18
CA LEU A 407 -29.03 -10.41 -12.29
C LEU A 407 -27.96 -11.18 -11.50
N THR A 408 -26.71 -10.73 -11.65
CA THR A 408 -25.53 -11.32 -10.98
C THR A 408 -25.01 -10.44 -9.84
N TYR A 409 -25.30 -9.13 -9.90
CA TYR A 409 -24.91 -8.15 -8.90
C TYR A 409 -26.09 -7.24 -8.53
N LEU A 410 -26.36 -7.14 -7.24
CA LEU A 410 -27.37 -6.28 -6.66
C LEU A 410 -26.78 -5.48 -5.52
N ASP A 411 -26.84 -4.16 -5.64
CA ASP A 411 -26.45 -3.21 -4.61
C ASP A 411 -27.64 -2.30 -4.29
N LEU A 412 -28.10 -2.37 -3.04
CA LEU A 412 -29.23 -1.61 -2.51
C LEU A 412 -28.79 -0.75 -1.33
N SER A 413 -27.61 -0.17 -1.44
CA SER A 413 -27.01 0.65 -0.38
C SER A 413 -27.75 1.97 -0.16
N GLU A 414 -27.91 2.42 1.08
CA GLU A 414 -28.52 3.70 1.47
C GLU A 414 -29.99 3.83 1.04
N ILE A 415 -30.68 2.70 0.93
CA ILE A 415 -32.10 2.63 0.59
C ILE A 415 -32.96 2.39 1.84
N GLY A 416 -33.98 3.22 2.04
CA GLY A 416 -34.92 3.13 3.17
C GLY A 416 -36.06 2.11 3.01
N VAL A 417 -35.83 0.97 2.37
CA VAL A 417 -36.87 -0.06 2.13
C VAL A 417 -37.09 -0.97 3.33
N HIS A 418 -38.30 -1.51 3.47
CA HIS A 418 -38.66 -2.45 4.54
C HIS A 418 -38.46 -3.92 4.17
N GLU A 419 -38.69 -4.27 2.90
CA GLU A 419 -38.62 -5.62 2.35
C GLU A 419 -38.12 -5.57 0.89
N ILE A 420 -37.66 -6.70 0.36
CA ILE A 420 -37.18 -6.85 -1.01
C ILE A 420 -38.03 -7.89 -1.74
N ALA A 421 -39.14 -7.44 -2.33
CA ALA A 421 -40.04 -8.31 -3.10
C ALA A 421 -39.30 -8.95 -4.30
N GLY A 422 -39.42 -10.28 -4.43
CA GLY A 422 -38.81 -11.05 -5.51
C GLY A 422 -37.34 -11.43 -5.30
N LEU A 423 -36.74 -11.16 -4.13
CA LEU A 423 -35.35 -11.51 -3.83
C LEU A 423 -35.03 -12.97 -4.16
N GLY A 424 -35.89 -13.92 -3.76
CA GLY A 424 -35.69 -15.35 -3.99
C GLY A 424 -35.69 -15.81 -5.46
N GLU A 425 -36.08 -14.94 -6.40
CA GLU A 425 -36.07 -15.25 -7.83
C GLU A 425 -34.72 -14.96 -8.51
N LEU A 426 -33.82 -14.24 -7.83
CA LEU A 426 -32.50 -13.84 -8.34
C LEU A 426 -31.50 -15.00 -8.33
N ARG A 427 -31.82 -16.11 -8.99
CA ARG A 427 -31.08 -17.37 -8.91
C ARG A 427 -29.64 -17.30 -9.42
N MET A 428 -29.31 -16.28 -10.22
CA MET A 428 -27.97 -16.04 -10.76
C MET A 428 -27.14 -15.05 -9.93
N LEU A 429 -27.67 -14.55 -8.81
CA LEU A 429 -27.02 -13.54 -8.00
C LEU A 429 -25.76 -14.13 -7.33
N GLU A 430 -24.61 -13.53 -7.62
CA GLU A 430 -23.32 -13.89 -7.03
C GLU A 430 -22.90 -12.91 -5.93
N ASN A 431 -23.27 -11.64 -6.06
CA ASN A 431 -22.85 -10.58 -5.15
C ASN A 431 -24.06 -9.76 -4.68
N PHE A 432 -24.23 -9.65 -3.37
CA PHE A 432 -25.31 -8.89 -2.77
C PHE A 432 -24.79 -7.92 -1.69
N ASP A 433 -24.94 -6.62 -1.94
CA ASP A 433 -24.52 -5.54 -1.04
C ASP A 433 -25.72 -4.75 -0.49
N LEU A 434 -25.81 -4.72 0.84
CA LEU A 434 -26.84 -4.03 1.63
C LEU A 434 -26.13 -3.10 2.62
N ARG A 435 -25.62 -1.96 2.16
CA ARG A 435 -25.00 -0.98 3.05
C ARG A 435 -25.93 0.16 3.40
N ASP A 436 -26.20 0.39 4.67
CA ASP A 436 -27.11 1.43 5.15
C ASP A 436 -28.58 1.22 4.70
N ALA A 437 -29.01 -0.04 4.64
CA ALA A 437 -30.42 -0.41 4.48
C ALA A 437 -31.14 -0.38 5.85
N SER A 438 -31.17 0.79 6.48
CA SER A 438 -31.53 0.95 7.90
C SER A 438 -32.94 0.50 8.26
N ASN A 439 -33.87 0.53 7.30
CA ASN A 439 -35.29 0.23 7.49
C ASN A 439 -35.66 -1.22 7.15
N LEU A 440 -34.69 -2.01 6.66
CA LEU A 440 -34.92 -3.37 6.19
C LEU A 440 -35.18 -4.31 7.37
N ILE A 441 -36.38 -4.88 7.42
CA ILE A 441 -36.86 -5.67 8.57
C ILE A 441 -36.50 -7.15 8.41
N ASP A 442 -36.53 -7.67 7.19
CA ASP A 442 -36.19 -9.04 6.84
C ASP A 442 -35.51 -9.14 5.47
N LEU A 443 -35.03 -10.34 5.16
CA LEU A 443 -34.38 -10.69 3.89
C LEU A 443 -35.03 -11.92 3.28
N ASP A 444 -36.35 -12.05 3.40
CA ASP A 444 -37.06 -13.25 2.95
C ASP A 444 -36.76 -13.56 1.48
N GLY A 445 -36.39 -14.82 1.24
CA GLY A 445 -35.95 -15.31 -0.08
C GLY A 445 -34.43 -15.38 -0.25
N LEU A 446 -33.64 -14.79 0.65
CA LEU A 446 -32.17 -14.93 0.67
C LEU A 446 -31.73 -16.40 0.58
N GLN A 447 -32.43 -17.31 1.26
CA GLN A 447 -32.15 -18.76 1.28
C GLN A 447 -32.26 -19.46 -0.10
N HIS A 448 -32.73 -18.77 -1.14
CA HIS A 448 -32.84 -19.28 -2.50
C HIS A 448 -31.66 -18.90 -3.40
N LEU A 449 -30.76 -18.00 -2.94
CA LEU A 449 -29.63 -17.46 -3.71
C LEU A 449 -28.42 -18.41 -3.72
N LYS A 450 -28.58 -19.61 -4.29
CA LYS A 450 -27.60 -20.71 -4.21
C LYS A 450 -26.22 -20.43 -4.85
N LEU A 451 -26.13 -19.43 -5.73
CA LEU A 451 -24.89 -19.02 -6.39
C LEU A 451 -24.19 -17.84 -5.69
N LEU A 452 -24.73 -17.35 -4.58
CA LEU A 452 -24.19 -16.20 -3.87
C LEU A 452 -22.79 -16.51 -3.33
N LYS A 453 -21.79 -15.73 -3.75
CA LYS A 453 -20.39 -15.79 -3.34
C LYS A 453 -20.05 -14.76 -2.28
N GLU A 454 -20.68 -13.60 -2.32
CA GLU A 454 -20.46 -12.55 -1.33
C GLU A 454 -21.77 -11.92 -0.84
N LEU A 455 -21.93 -11.91 0.49
CA LEU A 455 -23.03 -11.24 1.19
C LEU A 455 -22.47 -10.16 2.11
N ARG A 456 -22.94 -8.93 1.90
CA ARG A 456 -22.54 -7.73 2.65
C ARG A 456 -23.77 -7.10 3.28
N VAL A 457 -23.85 -7.11 4.61
CA VAL A 457 -24.93 -6.51 5.40
C VAL A 457 -24.33 -5.47 6.34
N TYR A 458 -24.49 -4.18 6.03
CA TYR A 458 -23.88 -3.09 6.77
C TYR A 458 -24.96 -2.11 7.22
N ARG A 459 -24.96 -1.69 8.48
CA ARG A 459 -25.89 -0.66 9.00
C ARG A 459 -27.38 -0.96 8.75
N CYS A 460 -27.77 -2.23 8.83
CA CYS A 460 -29.18 -2.62 8.82
C CYS A 460 -29.73 -2.50 10.25
N ASP A 461 -30.12 -1.29 10.63
CA ASP A 461 -30.40 -0.90 12.02
C ASP A 461 -31.61 -1.63 12.63
N VAL A 462 -32.64 -1.96 11.83
CA VAL A 462 -33.85 -2.64 12.30
C VAL A 462 -33.88 -4.16 12.07
N LEU A 463 -32.90 -4.70 11.34
CA LEU A 463 -32.83 -6.12 11.00
C LEU A 463 -32.57 -6.97 12.25
N ARG A 464 -33.52 -7.85 12.59
CA ARG A 464 -33.46 -8.66 13.82
C ARG A 464 -32.89 -10.05 13.62
N LYS A 465 -33.09 -10.62 12.43
CA LYS A 465 -32.68 -11.98 12.07
C LYS A 465 -32.34 -12.05 10.59
N LEU A 466 -31.47 -12.98 10.23
CA LEU A 466 -31.29 -13.40 8.85
C LEU A 466 -32.09 -14.69 8.60
N PRO A 467 -32.64 -14.91 7.40
CA PRO A 467 -33.05 -16.25 6.97
C PRO A 467 -31.88 -17.22 7.07
N SER A 468 -32.18 -18.52 7.18
CA SER A 468 -31.13 -19.55 7.23
C SER A 468 -30.20 -19.43 6.03
N LEU A 469 -28.89 -19.36 6.30
CA LEU A 469 -27.85 -19.30 5.27
C LEU A 469 -27.47 -20.68 4.74
N SER A 470 -28.07 -21.76 5.27
CA SER A 470 -27.68 -23.16 5.01
C SER A 470 -27.64 -23.57 3.52
N ASN A 471 -28.42 -22.90 2.66
CA ASN A 471 -28.47 -23.19 1.23
C ASN A 471 -27.43 -22.40 0.40
N LEU A 472 -26.70 -21.46 1.01
CA LEU A 472 -25.74 -20.59 0.34
C LEU A 472 -24.36 -21.24 0.26
N THR A 473 -24.29 -22.49 -0.21
CA THR A 473 -23.08 -23.31 -0.15
C THR A 473 -21.91 -22.78 -0.99
N LYS A 474 -22.17 -21.83 -1.89
CA LYS A 474 -21.16 -21.09 -2.68
C LYS A 474 -20.65 -19.81 -2.01
N LEU A 475 -21.13 -19.49 -0.80
CA LEU A 475 -20.76 -18.26 -0.12
C LEU A 475 -19.31 -18.33 0.36
N GLN A 476 -18.47 -17.45 -0.18
CA GLN A 476 -17.05 -17.34 0.13
C GLN A 476 -16.76 -16.23 1.12
N THR A 477 -17.60 -15.20 1.16
CA THR A 477 -17.45 -14.03 2.02
C THR A 477 -18.77 -13.62 2.66
N LEU A 478 -18.81 -13.61 4.00
CA LEU A 478 -19.90 -13.07 4.80
C LEU A 478 -19.40 -11.90 5.65
N LYS A 479 -20.00 -10.73 5.44
CA LYS A 479 -19.63 -9.48 6.11
C LYS A 479 -20.88 -8.85 6.71
N ILE A 480 -20.97 -8.81 8.04
CA ILE A 480 -22.07 -8.20 8.80
C ILE A 480 -21.49 -7.10 9.69
N PHE A 481 -21.87 -5.86 9.47
CA PHE A 481 -21.29 -4.70 10.13
C PHE A 481 -22.41 -3.81 10.66
N ARG A 482 -22.30 -3.37 11.91
CA ARG A 482 -23.23 -2.41 12.52
C ARG A 482 -24.70 -2.79 12.36
N CYS A 483 -25.06 -4.04 12.67
CA CYS A 483 -26.45 -4.49 12.71
C CYS A 483 -26.87 -4.64 14.19
N PRO A 484 -27.23 -3.54 14.88
CA PRO A 484 -27.35 -3.50 16.34
C PRO A 484 -28.49 -4.36 16.90
N LEU A 485 -29.53 -4.65 16.12
CA LEU A 485 -30.67 -5.47 16.54
C LEU A 485 -30.59 -6.94 16.13
N LEU A 486 -29.61 -7.32 15.30
CA LEU A 486 -29.42 -8.69 14.84
C LEU A 486 -29.03 -9.57 16.04
N SER A 487 -29.89 -10.53 16.40
CA SER A 487 -29.68 -11.37 17.58
C SER A 487 -29.11 -12.75 17.27
N GLU A 488 -29.30 -13.26 16.05
CA GLU A 488 -28.94 -14.63 15.67
C GLU A 488 -28.55 -14.74 14.19
N ILE A 489 -27.68 -15.71 13.89
CA ILE A 489 -27.28 -16.10 12.53
C ILE A 489 -27.39 -17.63 12.45
N HIS A 490 -28.23 -18.13 11.54
CA HIS A 490 -28.51 -19.57 11.38
C HIS A 490 -27.90 -20.13 10.09
N GLY A 491 -27.52 -21.41 10.13
CA GLY A 491 -27.10 -22.16 8.93
C GLY A 491 -25.66 -21.93 8.48
N LEU A 492 -24.78 -21.40 9.35
CA LEU A 492 -23.34 -21.26 9.04
C LEU A 492 -22.65 -22.61 8.80
N SER A 493 -23.10 -23.67 9.47
CA SER A 493 -22.48 -25.01 9.42
C SER A 493 -22.42 -25.65 8.03
N GLU A 494 -23.22 -25.18 7.07
CA GLU A 494 -23.27 -25.73 5.72
C GLU A 494 -22.43 -24.92 4.71
N LEU A 495 -21.78 -23.84 5.14
CA LEU A 495 -21.06 -22.92 4.26
C LEU A 495 -19.62 -23.38 4.00
N ALA A 496 -19.47 -24.55 3.38
CA ALA A 496 -18.17 -25.21 3.18
C ALA A 496 -17.12 -24.38 2.41
N GLU A 497 -17.55 -23.46 1.52
CA GLU A 497 -16.64 -22.58 0.76
C GLU A 497 -16.33 -21.24 1.47
N LEU A 498 -16.85 -21.01 2.68
CA LEU A 498 -16.70 -19.73 3.39
C LEU A 498 -15.25 -19.53 3.82
N SER A 499 -14.58 -18.56 3.19
CA SER A 499 -13.19 -18.21 3.46
C SER A 499 -13.04 -17.01 4.40
N THR A 500 -14.03 -16.12 4.43
CA THR A 500 -14.00 -14.87 5.21
C THR A 500 -15.31 -14.65 5.95
N LEU A 501 -15.22 -14.57 7.28
CA LEU A 501 -16.32 -14.19 8.17
C LEU A 501 -15.94 -12.93 8.95
N ARG A 502 -16.72 -11.86 8.80
CA ARG A 502 -16.54 -10.62 9.57
C ARG A 502 -17.86 -10.16 10.16
N ILE A 503 -17.90 -10.08 11.48
CA ILE A 503 -19.05 -9.63 12.27
C ILE A 503 -18.57 -8.48 13.15
N ILE A 504 -19.03 -7.26 12.88
CA ILE A 504 -18.56 -6.05 13.55
C ILE A 504 -19.75 -5.26 14.07
N GLU A 505 -19.68 -4.75 15.30
CA GLU A 505 -20.68 -3.88 15.94
C GLU A 505 -22.11 -4.46 15.92
N CYS A 506 -22.26 -5.79 15.98
CA CYS A 506 -23.56 -6.48 16.08
C CYS A 506 -23.93 -6.66 17.56
N ARG A 507 -24.42 -5.59 18.18
CA ARG A 507 -24.48 -5.46 19.65
C ARG A 507 -25.44 -6.41 20.36
N LYS A 508 -26.48 -6.91 19.68
CA LYS A 508 -27.45 -7.88 20.22
C LYS A 508 -27.19 -9.33 19.85
N LEU A 509 -26.17 -9.60 19.04
CA LEU A 509 -25.84 -10.96 18.61
C LEU A 509 -25.36 -11.76 19.83
N THR A 510 -26.07 -12.83 20.17
CA THR A 510 -25.77 -13.62 21.38
C THR A 510 -24.75 -14.73 21.14
N GLY A 511 -24.61 -15.20 19.90
CA GLY A 511 -23.65 -16.23 19.55
C GLY A 511 -23.52 -16.41 18.05
N VAL A 512 -22.48 -17.17 17.65
CA VAL A 512 -22.21 -17.51 16.25
C VAL A 512 -21.96 -19.01 16.16
N MET A 513 -23.03 -19.79 16.01
CA MET A 513 -22.99 -21.26 16.08
C MET A 513 -22.63 -21.89 14.73
N GLY A 514 -22.04 -23.08 14.76
CA GLY A 514 -21.72 -23.87 13.56
C GLY A 514 -20.45 -23.45 12.83
N ILE A 515 -19.59 -22.65 13.47
CA ILE A 515 -18.30 -22.24 12.91
C ILE A 515 -17.32 -23.41 12.85
N ASP A 516 -17.43 -24.37 13.76
CA ASP A 516 -16.62 -25.59 13.85
C ASP A 516 -16.61 -26.42 12.56
N LYS A 517 -17.59 -26.25 11.67
CA LYS A 517 -17.67 -26.96 10.38
C LYS A 517 -17.11 -26.18 9.18
N LEU A 518 -16.60 -24.97 9.40
CA LEU A 518 -16.14 -24.08 8.32
C LEU A 518 -14.69 -24.36 7.92
N GLU A 519 -14.43 -25.55 7.37
CA GLU A 519 -13.06 -26.04 7.06
C GLU A 519 -12.25 -25.09 6.16
N SER A 520 -12.91 -24.36 5.25
CA SER A 520 -12.23 -23.42 4.33
C SER A 520 -11.94 -22.04 4.94
N LEU A 521 -12.31 -21.79 6.21
CA LEU A 521 -12.24 -20.45 6.80
C LEU A 521 -10.79 -20.00 7.01
N GLN A 522 -10.41 -18.87 6.40
CA GLN A 522 -9.07 -18.31 6.50
C GLN A 522 -9.02 -17.03 7.34
N VAL A 523 -10.12 -16.28 7.37
CA VAL A 523 -10.20 -15.00 8.07
C VAL A 523 -11.46 -14.93 8.91
N MET A 524 -11.29 -14.72 10.21
CA MET A 524 -12.37 -14.56 11.16
C MET A 524 -12.17 -13.30 12.00
N LYS A 525 -13.14 -12.38 11.94
CA LYS A 525 -13.13 -11.14 12.72
C LYS A 525 -14.46 -10.94 13.43
N ILE A 526 -14.43 -10.89 14.75
CA ILE A 526 -15.56 -10.53 15.60
C ILE A 526 -15.16 -9.29 16.39
N ARG A 527 -15.84 -8.17 16.17
CA ARG A 527 -15.51 -6.89 16.81
C ARG A 527 -16.73 -6.20 17.39
N ASP A 528 -16.62 -5.64 18.59
CA ASP A 528 -17.63 -4.80 19.26
C ASP A 528 -19.03 -5.47 19.30
N CYS A 529 -19.05 -6.81 19.39
CA CYS A 529 -20.27 -7.62 19.50
C CYS A 529 -20.54 -7.88 20.98
N SER A 530 -21.13 -6.88 21.63
CA SER A 530 -21.18 -6.80 23.08
C SER A 530 -22.02 -7.87 23.76
N SER A 531 -23.03 -8.47 23.11
CA SER A 531 -23.92 -9.47 23.70
C SER A 531 -23.51 -10.92 23.46
N ILE A 532 -22.37 -11.18 22.81
CA ILE A 532 -21.91 -12.56 22.62
C ILE A 532 -21.60 -13.15 24.00
N GLU A 533 -22.26 -14.26 24.34
CA GLU A 533 -22.13 -14.95 25.63
C GLU A 533 -21.00 -15.98 25.57
N GLU A 534 -20.88 -16.68 24.43
CA GLU A 534 -19.88 -17.72 24.18
C GLU A 534 -19.09 -17.43 22.90
N LEU A 535 -17.77 -17.62 22.95
CA LEU A 535 -16.95 -17.55 21.74
C LEU A 535 -17.15 -18.82 20.92
N PRO A 536 -17.22 -18.71 19.59
CA PRO A 536 -17.34 -19.87 18.71
C PRO A 536 -16.14 -20.80 18.86
N ASP A 537 -16.41 -22.10 18.86
CA ASP A 537 -15.36 -23.10 18.82
C ASP A 537 -14.62 -23.02 17.48
N VAL A 538 -13.33 -22.72 17.56
CA VAL A 538 -12.43 -22.58 16.41
C VAL A 538 -11.46 -23.76 16.30
N SER A 539 -11.57 -24.77 17.17
CA SER A 539 -10.60 -25.87 17.28
C SER A 539 -10.50 -26.75 16.02
N ALA A 540 -11.49 -26.73 15.13
CA ALA A 540 -11.49 -27.48 13.87
C ALA A 540 -11.01 -26.65 12.65
N LEU A 541 -10.62 -25.38 12.83
CA LEU A 541 -10.33 -24.44 11.72
C LEU A 541 -8.86 -24.45 11.28
N GLU A 542 -8.36 -25.60 10.80
CA GLU A 542 -6.94 -25.81 10.48
C GLU A 542 -6.37 -24.81 9.44
N HIS A 543 -7.21 -24.27 8.56
CA HIS A 543 -6.80 -23.31 7.51
C HIS A 543 -6.86 -21.83 7.94
N LEU A 544 -7.22 -21.55 9.19
CA LEU A 544 -7.36 -20.19 9.70
C LEU A 544 -6.00 -19.46 9.73
N ARG A 545 -5.96 -18.26 9.13
CA ARG A 545 -4.74 -17.43 9.03
C ARG A 545 -4.83 -16.16 9.89
N GLU A 546 -6.04 -15.63 10.07
CA GLU A 546 -6.28 -14.41 10.83
C GLU A 546 -7.48 -14.60 11.77
N LEU A 547 -7.25 -14.46 13.08
CA LEU A 547 -8.26 -14.50 14.11
C LEU A 547 -8.23 -13.20 14.92
N LYS A 548 -9.31 -12.41 14.84
CA LYS A 548 -9.45 -11.15 15.59
C LYS A 548 -10.75 -11.15 16.40
N ILE A 549 -10.61 -11.06 17.71
CA ILE A 549 -11.71 -10.94 18.67
C ILE A 549 -11.50 -9.64 19.45
N THR A 550 -12.40 -8.68 19.36
CA THR A 550 -12.23 -7.33 19.94
C THR A 550 -13.53 -6.82 20.52
N GLY A 551 -13.53 -6.24 21.72
CA GLY A 551 -14.67 -5.50 22.28
C GLY A 551 -15.92 -6.33 22.62
N CYS A 552 -15.74 -7.64 22.85
CA CYS A 552 -16.80 -8.54 23.31
C CYS A 552 -16.90 -8.48 24.84
N ASN A 553 -17.47 -7.38 25.36
CA ASN A 553 -17.37 -7.03 26.78
C ASN A 553 -18.33 -7.79 27.72
N GLN A 554 -19.43 -8.39 27.23
CA GLN A 554 -20.33 -9.24 28.03
C GLN A 554 -19.96 -10.73 27.97
N LEU A 555 -18.74 -11.08 27.55
CA LEU A 555 -18.19 -12.42 27.77
C LEU A 555 -17.96 -12.59 29.28
N THR A 556 -19.03 -12.65 30.07
CA THR A 556 -19.01 -12.69 31.54
C THR A 556 -18.72 -14.08 32.08
N GLU A 557 -18.81 -15.11 31.24
CA GLU A 557 -18.66 -16.52 31.65
C GLU A 557 -17.45 -17.23 31.01
N ILE A 558 -16.72 -16.56 30.10
CA ILE A 558 -15.59 -17.20 29.42
C ILE A 558 -14.31 -17.01 30.23
N GLU A 559 -14.03 -17.99 31.10
CA GLU A 559 -12.75 -18.07 31.79
C GLU A 559 -11.60 -18.47 30.85
N LYS A 560 -11.91 -19.14 29.72
CA LYS A 560 -10.94 -19.78 28.81
C LYS A 560 -11.35 -19.65 27.34
N LEU A 561 -10.40 -19.32 26.46
CA LEU A 561 -10.60 -19.44 25.02
C LEU A 561 -10.71 -20.92 24.61
N PRO A 562 -11.38 -21.23 23.47
CA PRO A 562 -11.27 -22.54 22.83
C PRO A 562 -9.79 -22.91 22.64
N ASP A 563 -9.47 -24.21 22.68
CA ASP A 563 -8.09 -24.65 22.47
C ASP A 563 -7.64 -24.28 21.05
N LEU A 564 -6.65 -23.39 20.97
CA LEU A 564 -6.10 -22.91 19.71
C LEU A 564 -5.09 -23.89 19.10
N SER A 565 -4.82 -25.03 19.75
CA SER A 565 -3.72 -25.93 19.40
C SER A 565 -3.72 -26.47 17.97
N ALA A 566 -4.89 -26.57 17.33
CA ALA A 566 -5.04 -27.05 15.96
C ALA A 566 -4.82 -25.96 14.88
N LEU A 567 -4.67 -24.69 15.26
CA LEU A 567 -4.56 -23.57 14.34
C LEU A 567 -3.13 -23.37 13.81
N GLU A 568 -2.51 -24.43 13.30
CA GLU A 568 -1.08 -24.47 12.94
C GLU A 568 -0.67 -23.46 11.85
N HIS A 569 -1.63 -22.98 11.05
CA HIS A 569 -1.42 -21.99 9.99
C HIS A 569 -1.76 -20.54 10.39
N LEU A 570 -2.13 -20.30 11.65
CA LEU A 570 -2.50 -18.97 12.13
C LEU A 570 -1.30 -18.03 12.07
N ARG A 571 -1.47 -16.88 11.42
CA ARG A 571 -0.42 -15.85 11.26
C ARG A 571 -0.66 -14.64 12.13
N GLU A 572 -1.91 -14.31 12.40
CA GLU A 572 -2.28 -13.15 13.20
C GLU A 572 -3.36 -13.52 14.21
N LEU A 573 -3.07 -13.24 15.48
CA LEU A 573 -4.00 -13.40 16.60
C LEU A 573 -4.13 -12.07 17.35
N LYS A 574 -5.34 -11.52 17.36
CA LYS A 574 -5.67 -10.33 18.16
C LYS A 574 -6.84 -10.59 19.09
N ILE A 575 -6.61 -10.42 20.38
CA ILE A 575 -7.60 -10.53 21.44
C ILE A 575 -7.66 -9.19 22.16
N THR A 576 -8.84 -8.56 22.22
CA THR A 576 -9.00 -7.25 22.84
C THR A 576 -10.29 -7.15 23.64
N GLY A 577 -10.22 -6.74 24.91
CA GLY A 577 -11.40 -6.49 25.75
C GLY A 577 -12.09 -7.75 26.28
N CYS A 578 -11.43 -8.91 26.22
CA CYS A 578 -11.93 -10.15 26.82
C CYS A 578 -11.62 -10.14 28.32
N ASN A 579 -12.41 -9.40 29.09
CA ASN A 579 -12.10 -9.07 30.50
C ASN A 579 -12.21 -10.25 31.48
N GLN A 580 -12.96 -11.30 31.16
CA GLN A 580 -13.06 -12.50 32.02
C GLN A 580 -12.03 -13.59 31.71
N LEU A 581 -11.27 -13.42 30.62
CA LEU A 581 -10.32 -14.41 30.17
C LEU A 581 -9.19 -14.56 31.19
N THR A 582 -9.01 -15.76 31.74
CA THR A 582 -7.98 -16.06 32.75
C THR A 582 -6.75 -16.74 32.15
N GLU A 583 -6.91 -17.45 31.04
CA GLU A 583 -5.86 -18.16 30.32
C GLU A 583 -6.13 -18.31 28.82
N VAL A 584 -5.07 -18.43 28.02
CA VAL A 584 -5.12 -18.68 26.58
C VAL A 584 -4.48 -20.04 26.27
N ILE A 585 -5.29 -21.09 26.19
CA ILE A 585 -4.81 -22.46 25.94
C ILE A 585 -4.42 -22.62 24.46
N GLY A 586 -3.41 -23.44 24.18
CA GLY A 586 -2.99 -23.79 22.81
C GLY A 586 -2.09 -22.76 22.13
N LEU A 587 -1.99 -21.52 22.65
CA LEU A 587 -1.17 -20.45 22.06
C LEU A 587 0.31 -20.85 21.86
N GLY A 588 0.89 -21.66 22.76
CA GLY A 588 2.27 -22.12 22.65
C GLY A 588 2.55 -23.15 21.54
N LYS A 589 1.54 -23.55 20.74
CA LYS A 589 1.70 -24.48 19.60
C LYS A 589 1.61 -23.78 18.24
N LEU A 590 1.39 -22.47 18.20
CA LEU A 590 1.11 -21.72 16.98
C LEU A 590 2.39 -21.31 16.23
N GLU A 591 3.20 -22.27 15.78
CA GLU A 591 4.54 -22.02 15.19
C GLU A 591 4.54 -21.06 13.99
N SER A 592 3.43 -20.99 13.23
CA SER A 592 3.27 -20.06 12.09
C SER A 592 2.94 -18.61 12.49
N LEU A 593 2.71 -18.33 13.78
CA LEU A 593 2.23 -17.03 14.25
C LEU A 593 3.27 -15.94 14.00
N ARG A 594 2.83 -14.83 13.41
CA ARG A 594 3.65 -13.68 13.04
C ARG A 594 3.36 -12.47 13.90
N GLU A 595 2.10 -12.26 14.27
CA GLU A 595 1.67 -11.15 15.10
C GLU A 595 0.73 -11.64 16.20
N LEU A 596 1.04 -11.27 17.44
CA LEU A 596 0.25 -11.55 18.63
C LEU A 596 -0.05 -10.24 19.37
N MET A 597 -1.33 -9.93 19.50
CA MET A 597 -1.81 -8.77 20.26
C MET A 597 -2.86 -9.18 21.29
N ILE A 598 -2.56 -8.95 22.57
CA ILE A 598 -3.50 -9.14 23.68
C ILE A 598 -3.67 -7.78 24.37
N THR A 599 -4.91 -7.29 24.46
CA THR A 599 -5.18 -5.95 24.98
C THR A 599 -6.43 -5.96 25.86
N ASP A 600 -6.44 -5.24 26.98
CA ASP A 600 -7.63 -5.17 27.86
C ASP A 600 -8.14 -6.56 28.30
N CYS A 601 -7.22 -7.46 28.64
CA CYS A 601 -7.53 -8.78 29.20
C CYS A 601 -6.98 -8.86 30.62
N ALA A 602 -7.61 -8.11 31.54
CA ALA A 602 -7.05 -7.80 32.85
C ALA A 602 -6.94 -9.00 33.80
N LEU A 603 -7.76 -10.04 33.62
CA LEU A 603 -7.78 -11.25 34.47
C LEU A 603 -6.86 -12.38 34.00
N ILE A 604 -6.13 -12.21 32.89
CA ILE A 604 -5.17 -13.23 32.44
C ILE A 604 -4.08 -13.36 33.50
N LYS A 605 -3.97 -14.55 34.09
CA LYS A 605 -2.97 -14.88 35.13
C LYS A 605 -1.75 -15.58 34.55
N LYS A 606 -1.91 -16.20 33.37
CA LYS A 606 -0.86 -16.98 32.74
C LYS A 606 -1.04 -17.02 31.23
N LEU A 607 0.07 -16.91 30.52
CA LEU A 607 0.20 -17.32 29.13
C LEU A 607 1.00 -18.64 29.07
N PRO A 608 0.76 -19.51 28.07
CA PRO A 608 1.64 -20.64 27.82
C PRO A 608 3.04 -20.14 27.45
N ASP A 609 4.02 -21.05 27.54
CA ASP A 609 5.37 -20.79 27.08
C ASP A 609 5.33 -20.44 25.58
N LEU A 610 5.83 -19.25 25.23
CA LEU A 610 5.82 -18.74 23.86
C LEU A 610 7.03 -19.18 23.04
N SER A 611 7.92 -20.00 23.60
CA SER A 611 9.21 -20.32 22.99
C SER A 611 9.15 -21.04 21.64
N ALA A 612 8.02 -21.64 21.30
CA ALA A 612 7.78 -22.26 19.98
C ALA A 612 7.44 -21.24 18.88
N LEU A 613 7.13 -19.99 19.21
CA LEU A 613 6.69 -18.97 18.25
C LEU A 613 7.86 -18.29 17.52
N GLU A 614 8.80 -19.06 16.99
CA GLU A 614 10.08 -18.56 16.45
C GLU A 614 9.93 -17.56 15.28
N HIS A 615 8.78 -17.56 14.61
CA HIS A 615 8.44 -16.66 13.49
C HIS A 615 7.67 -15.39 13.89
N LEU A 616 7.42 -15.19 15.18
CA LEU A 616 6.72 -14.02 15.70
C LEU A 616 7.58 -12.76 15.51
N TRP A 617 7.12 -11.81 14.70
CA TRP A 617 7.82 -10.52 14.49
C TRP A 617 7.28 -9.41 15.39
N ALA A 618 6.03 -9.52 15.86
CA ALA A 618 5.39 -8.53 16.72
C ALA A 618 4.64 -9.18 17.89
N LEU A 619 5.00 -8.77 19.11
CA LEU A 619 4.33 -9.14 20.36
C LEU A 619 3.86 -7.86 21.08
N THR A 620 2.57 -7.73 21.30
CA THR A 620 1.96 -6.60 21.99
C THR A 620 1.03 -7.08 23.10
N ILE A 621 1.32 -6.71 24.34
CA ILE A 621 0.49 -7.02 25.52
C ILE A 621 0.17 -5.71 26.24
N ILE A 622 -1.11 -5.37 26.34
CA ILE A 622 -1.57 -4.08 26.88
C ILE A 622 -2.67 -4.30 27.93
N ARG A 623 -2.52 -3.71 29.12
CA ARG A 623 -3.50 -3.77 30.22
C ARG A 623 -3.87 -5.21 30.64
N CYS A 624 -2.89 -6.13 30.59
CA CYS A 624 -3.00 -7.47 31.17
C CYS A 624 -2.50 -7.46 32.62
N ASN A 625 -3.31 -6.87 33.49
CA ASN A 625 -2.86 -6.40 34.81
C ASN A 625 -2.51 -7.53 35.80
N GLN A 626 -3.01 -8.75 35.62
CA GLN A 626 -2.73 -9.90 36.49
C GLN A 626 -1.64 -10.84 35.96
N LEU A 627 -1.05 -10.55 34.81
CA LEU A 627 -0.02 -11.39 34.21
C LEU A 627 1.33 -11.15 34.92
N PRO A 628 1.93 -12.17 35.59
CA PRO A 628 3.15 -11.99 36.37
C PRO A 628 4.42 -12.04 35.54
N GLU A 629 4.38 -12.74 34.41
CA GLU A 629 5.52 -12.92 33.49
C GLU A 629 5.03 -13.29 32.08
N VAL A 630 5.94 -13.21 31.12
CA VAL A 630 5.72 -13.69 29.75
C VAL A 630 6.87 -14.64 29.39
N ALA A 631 6.66 -15.93 29.62
CA ALA A 631 7.68 -16.97 29.46
C ALA A 631 7.97 -17.29 27.98
N GLY A 632 9.24 -17.62 27.67
CA GLY A 632 9.67 -18.06 26.35
C GLY A 632 9.97 -16.93 25.36
N ILE A 633 9.83 -15.66 25.77
CA ILE A 633 10.20 -14.50 24.93
C ILE A 633 11.66 -14.59 24.48
N GLU A 634 12.56 -15.09 25.32
CA GLU A 634 13.99 -15.21 25.05
C GLU A 634 14.34 -16.11 23.84
N ARG A 635 13.38 -16.89 23.33
CA ARG A 635 13.57 -17.73 22.12
C ARG A 635 13.03 -17.10 20.84
N LEU A 636 12.36 -15.96 20.90
CA LEU A 636 11.67 -15.32 19.77
C LEU A 636 12.63 -14.56 18.84
N LYS A 637 13.53 -15.28 18.15
CA LYS A 637 14.61 -14.67 17.35
C LYS A 637 14.14 -13.74 16.23
N SER A 638 12.94 -13.95 15.69
CA SER A 638 12.36 -13.10 14.63
C SER A 638 11.71 -11.82 15.15
N LEU A 639 11.65 -11.61 16.47
CA LEU A 639 10.89 -10.51 17.07
C LEU A 639 11.54 -9.16 16.75
N GLU A 640 10.80 -8.30 16.04
CA GLU A 640 11.22 -6.93 15.73
C GLU A 640 10.51 -5.89 16.64
N LEU A 641 9.33 -6.22 17.16
CA LEU A 641 8.53 -5.37 18.04
C LEU A 641 8.11 -6.10 19.30
N LEU A 642 8.45 -5.53 20.45
CA LEU A 642 7.95 -5.93 21.76
C LEU A 642 7.32 -4.72 22.47
N GLU A 643 6.02 -4.80 22.72
CA GLU A 643 5.28 -3.78 23.49
C GLU A 643 4.60 -4.40 24.71
N LEU A 644 4.92 -3.88 25.88
CA LEU A 644 4.26 -4.16 27.16
C LEU A 644 3.76 -2.84 27.74
N THR A 645 2.45 -2.63 27.75
CA THR A 645 1.84 -1.38 28.25
C THR A 645 0.87 -1.69 29.38
N GLU A 646 0.99 -1.01 30.51
CA GLU A 646 0.13 -1.12 31.69
C GLU A 646 -0.02 -2.57 32.20
N CYS A 647 0.98 -3.43 32.00
CA CYS A 647 1.00 -4.78 32.58
C CYS A 647 1.58 -4.72 34.00
N THR A 648 0.74 -4.34 34.96
CA THR A 648 1.17 -3.88 36.30
C THR A 648 1.68 -4.99 37.23
N SER A 649 1.40 -6.27 36.96
CA SER A 649 1.90 -7.40 37.77
C SER A 649 3.17 -8.03 37.23
N ILE A 650 3.67 -7.62 36.06
CA ILE A 650 4.93 -8.18 35.53
C ILE A 650 6.08 -7.73 36.43
N GLU A 651 6.68 -8.67 37.16
CA GLU A 651 7.80 -8.40 38.07
C GLU A 651 9.16 -8.49 37.38
N ARG A 652 9.24 -9.38 36.37
CA ARG A 652 10.47 -9.70 35.64
C ARG A 652 10.17 -10.02 34.18
N LEU A 653 11.15 -9.74 33.33
CA LEU A 653 11.21 -10.26 31.97
C LEU A 653 12.37 -11.25 31.87
N PRO A 654 12.29 -12.25 30.97
CA PRO A 654 13.43 -13.10 30.66
C PRO A 654 14.56 -12.26 30.02
N ASP A 655 15.77 -12.83 29.99
CA ASP A 655 16.92 -12.16 29.37
C ASP A 655 16.66 -11.94 27.88
N LEU A 656 16.62 -10.67 27.46
CA LEU A 656 16.31 -10.28 26.09
C LEU A 656 17.53 -10.38 25.16
N SER A 657 18.70 -10.77 25.67
CA SER A 657 19.98 -10.76 24.94
C SER A 657 19.97 -11.52 23.61
N ALA A 658 19.10 -12.54 23.47
CA ALA A 658 18.96 -13.35 22.27
C ALA A 658 18.06 -12.73 21.18
N LEU A 659 17.43 -11.58 21.43
CA LEU A 659 16.50 -10.92 20.49
C LEU A 659 17.23 -10.01 19.49
N GLU A 660 18.17 -10.57 18.73
CA GLU A 660 19.10 -9.83 17.86
C GLU A 660 18.42 -8.97 16.77
N HIS A 661 17.17 -9.28 16.42
CA HIS A 661 16.38 -8.54 15.43
C HIS A 661 15.43 -7.49 16.02
N LEU A 662 15.39 -7.34 17.35
CA LEU A 662 14.49 -6.40 18.00
C LEU A 662 14.83 -4.96 17.61
N ARG A 663 13.87 -4.27 16.99
CA ARG A 663 14.00 -2.87 16.56
C ARG A 663 13.28 -1.91 17.49
N ASN A 664 12.12 -2.32 18.00
CA ASN A 664 11.26 -1.47 18.82
C ASN A 664 10.93 -2.19 20.13
N LEU A 665 11.41 -1.62 21.24
CA LEU A 665 11.05 -2.06 22.59
C LEU A 665 10.29 -0.94 23.30
N LYS A 666 9.05 -1.22 23.69
CA LYS A 666 8.22 -0.31 24.46
C LYS A 666 7.71 -0.98 25.73
N ILE A 667 8.07 -0.41 26.87
CA ILE A 667 7.58 -0.81 28.19
C ILE A 667 6.97 0.43 28.83
N THR A 668 5.69 0.40 29.15
CA THR A 668 4.97 1.55 29.69
C THR A 668 4.12 1.13 30.87
N GLY A 669 4.17 1.81 32.01
CA GLY A 669 3.26 1.52 33.13
C GLY A 669 3.44 0.15 33.80
N CYS A 670 4.54 -0.57 33.53
CA CYS A 670 4.87 -1.85 34.16
C CYS A 670 5.46 -1.64 35.55
N ASN A 671 4.60 -1.26 36.49
CA ASN A 671 5.01 -0.70 37.79
C ASN A 671 5.72 -1.67 38.74
N GLN A 672 5.64 -2.98 38.54
CA GLN A 672 6.36 -3.97 39.35
C GLN A 672 7.66 -4.47 38.71
N LEU A 673 7.92 -4.12 37.45
CA LEU A 673 9.12 -4.54 36.75
C LEU A 673 10.34 -3.84 37.38
N THR A 674 11.32 -4.63 37.82
CA THR A 674 12.47 -4.11 38.59
C THR A 674 13.72 -3.88 37.74
N GLU A 675 13.87 -4.61 36.65
CA GLU A 675 15.00 -4.54 35.73
C GLU A 675 14.62 -5.06 34.34
N VAL A 676 15.41 -4.68 33.34
CA VAL A 676 15.31 -5.21 31.96
C VAL A 676 16.71 -5.67 31.55
N ILE A 677 16.94 -6.99 31.56
CA ILE A 677 18.26 -7.59 31.30
C ILE A 677 18.43 -7.84 29.79
N GLY A 678 19.68 -7.80 29.31
CA GLY A 678 20.04 -8.13 27.93
C GLY A 678 19.95 -6.96 26.95
N LEU A 679 19.53 -5.77 27.40
CA LEU A 679 19.45 -4.58 26.55
C LEU A 679 20.80 -4.20 25.92
N ASP A 680 21.92 -4.47 26.60
CA ASP A 680 23.27 -4.18 26.12
C ASP A 680 23.70 -5.06 24.91
N LYS A 681 22.91 -6.06 24.54
CA LYS A 681 23.17 -6.95 23.39
C LYS A 681 22.29 -6.68 22.17
N LEU A 682 21.33 -5.76 22.28
CA LEU A 682 20.33 -5.51 21.23
C LEU A 682 20.83 -4.53 20.16
N GLU A 683 21.88 -4.88 19.41
CA GLU A 683 22.53 -3.97 18.45
C GLU A 683 21.59 -3.41 17.37
N SER A 684 20.55 -4.17 16.98
CA SER A 684 19.53 -3.76 16.00
C SER A 684 18.50 -2.76 16.53
N LEU A 685 18.51 -2.45 17.84
CA LEU A 685 17.47 -1.64 18.48
C LEU A 685 17.48 -0.20 17.95
N GLN A 686 16.34 0.25 17.45
CA GLN A 686 16.14 1.57 16.87
C GLN A 686 15.30 2.48 17.77
N ALA A 687 14.36 1.92 18.53
CA ALA A 687 13.53 2.66 19.47
C ALA A 687 13.43 1.94 20.81
N LEU A 688 13.82 2.64 21.88
CA LEU A 688 13.68 2.20 23.26
C LEU A 688 12.81 3.20 24.02
N ARG A 689 11.65 2.74 24.51
CA ARG A 689 10.74 3.52 25.32
C ARG A 689 10.44 2.80 26.62
N ILE A 690 10.83 3.38 27.75
CA ILE A 690 10.54 2.89 29.09
C ILE A 690 9.88 4.04 29.86
N THR A 691 8.56 4.00 30.02
CA THR A 691 7.81 5.11 30.61
C THR A 691 6.95 4.66 31.79
N ASP A 692 6.87 5.47 32.84
CA ASP A 692 6.02 5.23 34.02
C ASP A 692 6.23 3.84 34.65
N CYS A 693 7.46 3.35 34.67
CA CYS A 693 7.83 2.06 35.28
C CYS A 693 8.47 2.32 36.65
N ALA A 694 7.64 2.50 37.67
CA ALA A 694 8.07 3.04 38.96
C ALA A 694 9.11 2.20 39.72
N SER A 695 9.16 0.87 39.50
CA SER A 695 10.05 -0.05 40.22
C SER A 695 11.36 -0.37 39.49
N ILE A 696 11.56 0.09 38.26
CA ILE A 696 12.81 -0.15 37.55
C ILE A 696 13.94 0.56 38.28
N LYS A 697 14.93 -0.19 38.76
CA LYS A 697 16.07 0.33 39.54
C LYS A 697 17.32 0.55 38.69
N LYS A 698 17.50 -0.29 37.68
CA LYS A 698 18.72 -0.34 36.86
C LYS A 698 18.37 -0.72 35.43
N LEU A 699 19.17 -0.20 34.50
CA LEU A 699 19.24 -0.64 33.12
C LEU A 699 20.70 -1.02 32.81
N PRO A 700 20.94 -1.98 31.90
CA PRO A 700 22.27 -2.29 31.38
C PRO A 700 22.93 -1.08 30.70
N ASP A 701 24.25 -1.16 30.51
CA ASP A 701 25.01 -0.16 29.77
C ASP A 701 24.53 -0.11 28.31
N LEU A 702 24.00 1.04 27.88
CA LEU A 702 23.42 1.23 26.55
C LEU A 702 24.48 1.56 25.47
N PHE A 703 25.78 1.50 25.81
CA PHE A 703 26.88 1.89 24.91
C PHE A 703 26.91 1.12 23.59
N ALA A 704 26.46 -0.14 23.58
CA ALA A 704 26.44 -1.00 22.40
C ALA A 704 25.32 -0.68 21.39
N LEU A 705 24.34 0.16 21.75
CA LEU A 705 23.16 0.45 20.94
C LEU A 705 23.42 1.52 19.86
N GLU A 706 24.34 1.24 18.92
CA GLU A 706 24.81 2.22 17.92
C GLU A 706 23.72 2.63 16.90
N HIS A 707 22.66 1.84 16.75
CA HIS A 707 21.55 2.09 15.83
C HIS A 707 20.34 2.77 16.47
N LEU A 708 20.39 3.08 17.76
CA LEU A 708 19.28 3.66 18.50
C LEU A 708 18.98 5.10 18.03
N ARG A 709 17.75 5.29 17.56
CA ARG A 709 17.20 6.55 17.02
C ARG A 709 16.11 7.14 17.89
N GLU A 710 15.63 6.44 18.89
CA GLU A 710 14.66 6.97 19.83
C GLU A 710 14.96 6.42 21.21
N LEU A 711 15.12 7.31 22.18
CA LEU A 711 15.25 6.96 23.58
C LEU A 711 14.29 7.81 24.40
N ILE A 712 13.31 7.15 25.00
CA ILE A 712 12.38 7.78 25.94
C ILE A 712 12.44 7.01 27.26
N ILE A 713 12.94 7.64 28.32
CA ILE A 713 12.93 7.08 29.68
C ILE A 713 12.35 8.10 30.65
N THR A 714 11.07 8.02 30.96
CA THR A 714 10.39 8.99 31.83
C THR A 714 9.56 8.33 32.92
N GLY A 715 9.37 8.97 34.07
CA GLY A 715 8.51 8.44 35.14
C GLY A 715 9.02 7.15 35.81
N CYS A 716 10.30 6.82 35.65
CA CYS A 716 10.92 5.61 36.21
C CYS A 716 11.52 5.88 37.60
N ASN A 717 10.66 6.14 38.59
CA ASN A 717 11.04 6.80 39.85
C ASN A 717 12.20 6.17 40.66
N GLN A 718 12.48 4.87 40.52
CA GLN A 718 13.60 4.21 41.22
C GLN A 718 14.88 4.09 40.39
N LEU A 719 14.86 4.47 39.11
CA LEU A 719 16.02 4.43 38.24
C LEU A 719 16.94 5.59 38.61
N THR A 720 18.14 5.28 39.10
CA THR A 720 19.10 6.29 39.59
C THR A 720 20.07 6.76 38.52
N GLU A 721 20.42 5.88 37.58
CA GLU A 721 21.40 6.18 36.53
C GLU A 721 21.08 5.41 35.24
N VAL A 722 21.55 5.97 34.10
CA VAL A 722 21.54 5.31 32.79
C VAL A 722 22.88 5.58 32.14
N THR A 723 23.69 4.54 31.94
CA THR A 723 25.05 4.63 31.39
C THR A 723 25.07 4.32 29.88
N GLY A 724 26.14 4.73 29.20
CA GLY A 724 26.35 4.40 27.77
C GLY A 724 25.65 5.30 26.76
N ILE A 725 24.87 6.28 27.23
CA ILE A 725 24.11 7.21 26.37
C ILE A 725 24.96 8.28 25.66
N GLU A 726 26.24 8.39 26.01
CA GLU A 726 27.21 9.39 25.52
C GLU A 726 27.43 9.34 23.99
N ARG A 727 27.32 8.15 23.37
CA ARG A 727 27.60 7.95 21.93
C ARG A 727 26.37 8.08 21.02
N LEU A 728 25.18 8.21 21.60
CA LEU A 728 23.93 8.27 20.84
C LEU A 728 23.89 9.57 20.01
N LYS A 729 24.00 9.45 18.68
CA LYS A 729 23.85 10.58 17.76
C LYS A 729 22.44 11.15 17.92
N TRP A 730 22.32 12.41 18.34
CA TRP A 730 21.03 13.05 18.63
C TRP A 730 20.04 12.87 17.48
N SER A 731 19.05 12.02 17.69
CA SER A 731 17.88 11.89 16.86
C SER A 731 16.81 12.89 17.30
N ARG A 732 15.77 13.09 16.47
CA ARG A 732 14.68 14.04 16.73
C ARG A 732 13.87 13.79 18.02
N TYR A 733 14.05 12.66 18.73
CA TYR A 733 13.21 12.23 19.85
C TYR A 733 14.04 11.58 20.96
N PHE A 734 14.62 12.41 21.85
CA PHE A 734 15.35 11.99 23.05
C PHE A 734 14.74 12.66 24.28
N THR A 735 14.16 11.88 25.19
CA THR A 735 13.53 12.39 26.41
C THR A 735 13.87 11.48 27.59
N ILE A 736 14.61 11.98 28.57
CA ILE A 736 14.83 11.29 29.85
C ILE A 736 14.42 12.19 31.02
N ASP A 737 14.09 11.63 32.19
CA ASP A 737 13.80 12.42 33.40
C ASP A 737 14.95 13.42 33.71
N GLU A 738 14.61 14.66 34.07
CA GLU A 738 15.60 15.73 34.36
C GLU A 738 16.68 15.33 35.37
N ARG A 739 16.30 14.54 36.40
CA ARG A 739 17.22 14.03 37.42
C ARG A 739 18.30 13.08 36.87
N LEU A 740 18.06 12.46 35.71
CA LEU A 740 19.04 11.62 35.01
C LEU A 740 19.90 12.46 34.04
N LYS A 741 19.44 13.66 33.64
CA LYS A 741 20.18 14.56 32.74
C LYS A 741 21.37 15.24 33.41
N THR A 742 21.34 15.48 34.72
CA THR A 742 22.47 16.06 35.47
C THR A 742 23.69 15.14 35.48
N GLN A 743 23.47 13.82 35.44
CA GLN A 743 24.53 12.81 35.33
C GLN A 743 25.16 12.80 33.93
N LYS A 744 24.37 12.98 32.86
CA LYS A 744 24.86 13.16 31.48
C LYS A 744 25.87 14.31 31.34
N ARG A 745 25.66 15.42 32.05
CA ARG A 745 26.61 16.54 32.03
C ARG A 745 27.95 16.15 32.67
N LEU A 746 27.90 15.41 33.78
CA LEU A 746 29.08 14.92 34.49
C LEU A 746 29.82 13.82 33.70
N GLU A 747 29.11 12.89 33.08
CA GLU A 747 29.70 11.80 32.27
C GLU A 747 30.25 12.30 30.93
N HIS A 748 29.60 13.27 30.27
CA HIS A 748 30.14 13.94 29.10
C HIS A 748 31.41 14.73 29.43
N GLU A 749 31.43 15.48 30.53
CA GLU A 749 32.64 16.17 31.02
C GLU A 749 33.75 15.16 31.36
N ARG A 750 33.41 14.01 31.95
CA ARG A 750 34.36 12.94 32.29
C ARG A 750 34.89 12.22 31.05
N TRP A 751 34.04 11.98 30.05
CA TRP A 751 34.40 11.43 28.74
C TRP A 751 35.31 12.38 27.98
N GLU A 752 34.97 13.68 27.92
CA GLU A 752 35.85 14.71 27.34
C GLU A 752 37.21 14.77 28.04
N LEU A 753 37.23 14.71 29.38
CA LEU A 753 38.46 14.68 30.17
C LEU A 753 39.31 13.44 29.89
N LEU A 754 38.70 12.26 29.78
CA LEU A 754 39.38 11.00 29.42
C LEU A 754 39.88 11.01 27.97
N HIS A 755 39.12 11.59 27.04
CA HIS A 755 39.52 11.74 25.63
C HIS A 755 40.65 12.76 25.46
N ARG A 756 40.62 13.87 26.22
CA ARG A 756 41.71 14.86 26.29
C ARG A 756 42.96 14.28 26.96
N ALA A 757 42.81 13.45 28.00
CA ALA A 757 43.92 12.77 28.68
C ALA A 757 44.60 11.74 27.77
N ASN A 758 43.84 10.91 27.06
CA ASN A 758 44.38 9.88 26.14
C ASN A 758 44.99 10.45 24.85
N ASN A 759 44.69 11.70 24.47
CA ASN A 759 45.24 12.35 23.27
C ASN A 759 46.38 13.36 23.54
N SER A 760 46.92 13.43 24.76
CA SER A 760 47.97 14.42 25.09
C SER A 760 49.39 13.84 25.10
N ARG A 761 50.15 14.06 24.00
CA ARG A 761 51.63 14.12 24.04
C ARG A 761 52.07 15.59 24.26
N PRO A 762 53.14 15.86 25.03
CA PRO A 762 53.42 17.20 25.53
C PRO A 762 54.20 18.04 24.50
N LYS A 763 53.77 19.29 24.27
CA LYS A 763 54.65 20.34 23.75
C LYS A 763 54.56 21.61 24.61
N LYS A 764 55.75 22.12 24.87
CA LYS A 764 56.14 23.18 25.81
C LYS A 764 55.62 24.58 25.42
N TRP A 765 55.14 25.30 26.44
CA TRP A 765 55.46 26.68 26.86
C TRP A 765 55.71 27.77 25.79
N SER A 766 54.94 28.87 25.86
CA SER A 766 55.42 30.13 26.48
C SER A 766 54.37 31.25 26.52
N ARG A 767 54.17 31.79 27.75
CA ARG A 767 53.88 33.19 28.15
C ARG A 767 52.59 33.88 27.65
N PHE A 768 51.67 34.17 28.58
CA PHE A 768 51.52 35.50 29.19
C PHE A 768 50.80 35.42 30.55
N HIS A 769 51.19 36.31 31.47
CA HIS A 769 50.81 36.39 32.89
C HIS A 769 49.56 37.25 33.12
N SER A 770 48.93 37.05 34.29
CA SER A 770 48.04 37.96 35.07
C SER A 770 46.58 38.05 34.57
N CYS A 771 45.52 37.97 35.36
CA CYS A 771 45.29 38.19 36.79
C CYS A 771 44.21 37.22 37.33
N TRP A 772 44.35 36.84 38.60
CA TRP A 772 43.26 36.34 39.46
C TRP A 772 42.32 37.49 39.84
N GLY A 773 41.00 37.23 39.92
CA GLY A 773 40.10 38.16 40.60
C GLY A 773 38.60 37.91 40.43
N VAL A 774 37.99 37.41 41.51
CA VAL A 774 36.68 37.81 42.07
C VAL A 774 35.43 37.01 41.68
N CYS A 775 34.91 36.31 42.70
CA CYS A 775 33.55 35.81 42.88
C CYS A 775 32.48 36.91 42.92
N ARG A 776 31.28 36.62 42.38
CA ARG A 776 29.91 36.78 42.97
C ARG A 776 28.90 36.80 41.81
N LYS A 777 27.97 35.84 41.75
CA LYS A 777 26.66 35.74 42.43
C LYS A 777 25.57 36.58 41.75
N ASP A 778 24.42 35.92 41.64
CA ASP A 778 23.07 36.42 41.34
C ASP A 778 22.84 36.78 39.86
N SER A 779 21.68 36.57 39.24
CA SER A 779 20.52 35.70 39.43
C SER A 779 19.67 35.91 38.16
N ASP A 780 18.73 35.00 37.91
CA ASP A 780 17.44 35.30 37.27
C ASP A 780 17.25 35.35 35.73
N ILE A 781 16.36 34.43 35.30
CA ILE A 781 15.20 34.60 34.40
C ILE A 781 15.35 34.26 32.89
N ILE A 782 14.95 33.02 32.58
CA ILE A 782 13.88 32.55 31.65
C ILE A 782 13.61 33.30 30.32
N SER A 783 13.53 32.48 29.26
CA SER A 783 12.73 32.53 28.00
C SER A 783 13.61 32.48 26.75
N LEU A 784 13.46 31.57 25.78
CA LEU A 784 12.49 30.49 25.51
C LEU A 784 13.26 29.41 24.72
#